data_AF-A0A8H7J9W5-F1
#
_entry.id   AF-A0A8H7J9W5-F1
#
_cell.length_a   1.000
_cell.length_b   1.000
_cell.length_c   1.000
_cell.angle_alpha   90.00
_cell.angle_beta   90.00
_cell.angle_gamma   90.00
#
_symmetry.space_group_name_H-M   'P 1'
#
loop_
_entity.id
_entity.type
_entity.pdbx_description
1 polymer ?
#
loop_
_entity_poly.entity_id
_entity_poly.type
_entity_poly.pdbx_seq_one_letter_code
_entity_poly.pdbx_strand_id
1 'polypeptide(L)'
;MPADMTKRKRGSNEEDPVDVGLGATLAHLRGETQPNATTTAVEDDEGWTVAGGSKRRRKERTGSSNSHGGRRGSDAGAQRSQLGDAPPLDNPFAPNGEEQDRALPTENPFSTNKGGAENAPKDTSVTREERRKERKLERNYPAIEHSHHARLQSHVKITDLQSLVLYLLADGNAPQWVSVRNRTSIRQVVMLMVPGLELGMFNGKVPLEATAAMGVDAPAADQVPVETASTPQEEDKPKYLRIADNEYYPASLRPSRMPVALKPLSDIFDHVWPIKAQGEHRGNQFIRVHSPIHTMLTSQIPKSKEEKQMKKTGGHKGPMPQNSKHWDNKRTPITEYIATLAEQQENEYVLHPAWFVTAEAKQAAQRQRQEFGQSVDDGWVDTNVASLEDGDVPDNEIEQGSVTAGRNIISVDCEMCKAENDQLVLTRISLLNWDGSVAMDKLVKPDVPIKDYLTQWSGITPAMLENVTTNLSDIQKELLEIITPRTILVGHSLNSDLNAMKLTHPFIIDTGILFPHPRGPPYKQSLKWLAQKYLHREVQKGSNGHDSVEDSKTCLDLVKQKCEKGPKWGSGDTNAESIFKRLGRTPRPKSTNETRTGAVIDWGEPQRGHGGQAQLSKGCQTDEQVVEAIDTALKGLLEAKDGAAGKVDFVWARLRELELARGWWDDAKTADVEVIRQNALQRLGLLNDGEDEVEVKGAELSDAVSRTVKHITEIYDSLPRCTALIVYSGTGDPREIRRLQAMQQQYRREYATKNWDNLSVKWTDTEVQALSQACQDARNGLGFIVVK
;
A
#
# COMPACT_ATOMS: atom_id res chain seq x y z
N MET A 1 -60.86 33.59 47.53
CA MET A 1 -60.21 34.84 47.10
C MET A 1 -58.85 34.46 46.52
N PRO A 2 -58.52 34.94 45.32
CA PRO A 2 -58.05 34.18 44.15
C PRO A 2 -56.57 34.50 43.82
N ALA A 3 -55.89 34.02 42.77
CA ALA A 3 -56.26 33.59 41.42
C ALA A 3 -55.22 32.56 40.90
N ASP A 4 -55.60 31.40 40.38
CA ASP A 4 -56.26 31.09 39.08
C ASP A 4 -55.27 31.05 37.90
N MET A 5 -54.70 29.86 37.70
CA MET A 5 -54.08 29.40 36.46
C MET A 5 -55.14 28.66 35.64
N THR A 6 -55.22 28.87 34.32
CA THR A 6 -55.25 27.80 33.28
C THR A 6 -55.66 28.28 31.88
N LYS A 7 -55.22 27.48 30.88
CA LYS A 7 -55.69 27.29 29.47
C LYS A 7 -54.89 28.06 28.40
N ARG A 8 -54.46 27.52 27.26
CA ARG A 8 -54.54 26.24 26.46
C ARG A 8 -53.45 26.38 25.36
N LYS A 9 -52.55 25.45 25.03
CA LYS A 9 -52.58 24.19 24.21
C LYS A 9 -53.00 24.27 22.72
N ARG A 10 -52.11 23.73 21.85
CA ARG A 10 -52.16 23.29 20.42
C ARG A 10 -51.65 24.32 19.38
N GLY A 11 -50.83 24.02 18.37
CA GLY A 11 -50.20 22.79 17.84
C GLY A 11 -49.46 23.12 16.52
N SER A 12 -48.30 22.51 16.27
CA SER A 12 -47.90 21.67 15.10
C SER A 12 -47.19 22.32 13.90
N ASN A 13 -46.17 21.58 13.41
CA ASN A 13 -45.33 21.65 12.19
C ASN A 13 -44.00 22.42 12.33
N GLU A 14 -42.86 21.74 12.45
CA GLU A 14 -42.05 20.98 11.45
C GLU A 14 -41.39 21.88 10.39
N GLU A 15 -40.07 22.07 10.52
CA GLU A 15 -39.08 21.92 9.44
C GLU A 15 -37.66 21.85 10.08
N ASP A 16 -36.90 20.82 9.68
CA ASP A 16 -35.58 20.42 10.20
C ASP A 16 -34.43 21.41 9.88
N PRO A 17 -33.41 21.59 10.74
CA PRO A 17 -32.15 22.16 10.32
C PRO A 17 -31.10 21.09 9.97
N VAL A 18 -30.53 21.31 8.79
CA VAL A 18 -29.51 20.58 8.07
C VAL A 18 -28.21 20.39 8.89
N ASP A 19 -27.68 19.16 8.77
CA ASP A 19 -26.40 18.65 9.25
C ASP A 19 -25.21 19.50 8.74
N VAL A 20 -24.49 20.16 9.67
CA VAL A 20 -23.20 20.81 9.42
C VAL A 20 -22.15 20.19 10.33
N GLY A 21 -21.40 19.26 9.74
CA GLY A 21 -20.28 18.57 10.36
C GLY A 21 -19.19 19.53 10.87
N LEU A 22 -18.66 19.16 12.04
CA LEU A 22 -17.60 19.81 12.80
C LEU A 22 -16.36 20.13 11.96
N GLY A 23 -16.30 21.37 11.50
CA GLY A 23 -15.18 21.95 10.78
C GLY A 23 -15.17 23.47 10.86
N ALA A 24 -15.48 24.07 12.02
CA ALA A 24 -15.27 25.50 12.29
C ALA A 24 -15.55 25.86 13.77
N THR A 25 -14.56 25.75 14.65
CA THR A 25 -14.56 26.45 15.96
C THR A 25 -13.14 26.78 16.40
N LEU A 26 -12.47 27.64 15.63
CA LEU A 26 -11.29 28.39 16.09
C LEU A 26 -11.21 29.73 15.36
N ALA A 27 -12.25 30.56 15.54
CA ALA A 27 -12.25 31.96 15.13
C ALA A 27 -13.28 32.76 15.92
N HIS A 28 -13.13 32.87 17.24
CA HIS A 28 -13.82 33.88 18.05
C HIS A 28 -12.88 34.42 19.13
N LEU A 29 -11.95 35.27 18.70
CA LEU A 29 -11.27 36.27 19.54
C LEU A 29 -10.77 37.38 18.62
N ARG A 30 -11.65 38.34 18.33
CA ARG A 30 -11.35 39.74 18.01
C ARG A 30 -12.69 40.44 17.81
N GLY A 31 -13.08 41.21 18.82
CA GLY A 31 -14.18 42.13 18.71
C GLY A 31 -13.78 43.30 17.81
N GLU A 32 -14.71 43.76 16.98
CA GLU A 32 -14.86 45.15 16.61
C GLU A 32 -16.26 45.37 16.03
N THR A 33 -16.77 46.57 16.26
CA THR A 33 -18.17 46.97 16.28
C THR A 33 -18.67 47.60 14.97
N GLN A 34 -19.99 47.46 14.73
CA GLN A 34 -20.92 48.29 13.91
C GLN A 34 -21.02 48.08 12.37
N PRO A 35 -22.11 48.51 11.68
CA PRO A 35 -23.55 48.47 12.04
C PRO A 35 -24.48 47.97 10.89
N ASN A 36 -25.78 47.86 11.21
CA ASN A 36 -26.96 47.51 10.39
C ASN A 36 -27.11 48.20 9.01
N ALA A 37 -27.71 47.47 8.04
CA ALA A 37 -28.72 47.99 7.11
C ALA A 37 -29.54 46.86 6.41
N THR A 38 -30.77 46.69 6.87
CA THR A 38 -32.05 46.43 6.16
C THR A 38 -32.09 45.86 4.71
N THR A 39 -32.68 44.67 4.61
CA THR A 39 -33.83 44.24 3.78
C THR A 39 -34.27 45.09 2.57
N THR A 40 -34.49 44.43 1.43
CA THR A 40 -35.81 44.33 0.77
C THR A 40 -35.79 43.32 -0.38
N ALA A 41 -36.77 42.42 -0.38
CA ALA A 41 -37.16 41.61 -1.52
C ALA A 41 -38.38 42.28 -2.18
N VAL A 42 -38.47 42.22 -3.51
CA VAL A 42 -39.70 42.46 -4.27
C VAL A 42 -39.68 41.55 -5.51
N GLU A 43 -40.70 40.70 -5.63
CA GLU A 43 -41.10 40.00 -6.85
C GLU A 43 -41.74 40.99 -7.83
N ASP A 44 -41.59 40.78 -9.14
CA ASP A 44 -42.75 40.73 -10.05
C ASP A 44 -42.33 40.40 -11.51
N ASP A 45 -43.34 39.91 -12.21
CA ASP A 45 -43.39 39.13 -13.43
C ASP A 45 -43.53 40.00 -14.73
N GLU A 46 -43.59 39.31 -15.88
CA GLU A 46 -44.05 39.75 -17.22
C GLU A 46 -43.06 40.31 -18.29
N GLY A 47 -42.81 39.48 -19.31
CA GLY A 47 -43.28 39.71 -20.70
C GLY A 47 -42.49 40.62 -21.67
N TRP A 48 -41.95 40.05 -22.77
CA TRP A 48 -42.42 40.23 -24.17
C TRP A 48 -41.44 39.65 -25.22
N THR A 49 -42.04 39.06 -26.26
CA THR A 49 -41.55 38.43 -27.51
C THR A 49 -40.95 39.44 -28.54
N VAL A 50 -40.16 39.14 -29.60
CA VAL A 50 -40.45 38.40 -30.88
C VAL A 50 -39.19 38.37 -31.82
N ALA A 51 -39.06 37.25 -32.57
CA ALA A 51 -38.44 37.00 -33.92
C ALA A 51 -36.91 37.09 -34.18
N GLY A 52 -36.30 36.25 -35.04
CA GLY A 52 -36.80 35.17 -35.90
C GLY A 52 -35.76 34.64 -36.91
N GLY A 53 -36.02 33.42 -37.40
CA GLY A 53 -35.56 32.83 -38.68
C GLY A 53 -34.26 32.01 -38.67
N SER A 54 -34.08 30.88 -39.36
CA SER A 54 -34.93 29.98 -40.16
C SER A 54 -34.13 28.69 -40.45
N LYS A 55 -34.77 27.51 -40.37
CA LYS A 55 -34.24 26.19 -40.83
C LYS A 55 -34.55 25.95 -42.32
N ARG A 56 -33.72 25.18 -43.04
CA ARG A 56 -34.12 24.29 -44.17
C ARG A 56 -33.17 23.07 -44.25
N ARG A 57 -33.55 21.82 -43.90
CA ARG A 57 -34.33 20.75 -44.62
C ARG A 57 -33.64 20.23 -45.91
N ARG A 58 -33.05 19.01 -45.93
CA ARG A 58 -33.59 17.64 -46.15
C ARG A 58 -33.78 17.25 -47.62
N LYS A 59 -33.17 16.13 -48.07
CA LYS A 59 -33.86 15.08 -48.86
C LYS A 59 -33.02 13.81 -49.12
N GLU A 60 -33.67 12.67 -48.93
CA GLU A 60 -33.36 11.35 -49.50
C GLU A 60 -33.79 11.26 -50.98
N ARG A 61 -33.17 10.36 -51.75
CA ARG A 61 -33.74 9.60 -52.89
C ARG A 61 -32.76 8.48 -53.33
N THR A 62 -33.11 7.20 -53.16
CA THR A 62 -33.62 6.19 -54.15
C THR A 62 -32.63 5.60 -55.17
N GLY A 63 -32.32 4.30 -55.00
CA GLY A 63 -32.40 3.18 -55.97
C GLY A 63 -31.60 3.14 -57.29
N SER A 64 -30.79 2.09 -57.52
CA SER A 64 -31.05 0.98 -58.49
C SER A 64 -29.80 0.15 -58.90
N SER A 65 -29.99 -1.18 -58.88
CA SER A 65 -29.48 -2.30 -59.73
C SER A 65 -28.10 -2.27 -60.45
N ASN A 66 -27.28 -3.31 -60.20
CA ASN A 66 -26.90 -4.40 -61.15
C ASN A 66 -25.81 -5.28 -60.49
N SER A 67 -26.08 -6.53 -60.07
CA SER A 67 -26.10 -7.80 -60.84
C SER A 67 -24.74 -8.25 -61.41
N HIS A 68 -24.16 -9.30 -60.83
CA HIS A 68 -23.51 -10.50 -61.44
C HIS A 68 -23.04 -11.35 -60.24
N GLY A 69 -23.47 -12.58 -59.96
CA GLY A 69 -24.01 -13.63 -60.81
C GLY A 69 -22.90 -14.64 -61.12
N GLY A 70 -22.71 -15.67 -60.29
CA GLY A 70 -21.71 -16.72 -60.52
C GLY A 70 -21.73 -17.84 -59.48
N ARG A 71 -22.69 -18.77 -59.63
CA ARG A 71 -22.82 -20.05 -58.92
C ARG A 71 -21.83 -21.10 -59.45
N ARG A 72 -21.45 -22.05 -58.59
CA ARG A 72 -21.27 -23.53 -58.74
C ARG A 72 -20.27 -23.97 -57.66
N GLY A 73 -20.37 -25.07 -56.91
CA GLY A 73 -21.07 -26.36 -56.96
C GLY A 73 -20.12 -27.32 -56.21
N SER A 74 -20.49 -27.81 -55.03
CA SER A 74 -20.78 -29.23 -54.72
C SER A 74 -19.64 -30.25 -54.88
N ASP A 75 -19.52 -31.08 -53.83
CA ASP A 75 -19.04 -32.48 -53.75
C ASP A 75 -17.64 -32.85 -53.23
N ALA A 76 -17.69 -33.51 -52.06
CA ALA A 76 -17.15 -34.82 -51.67
C ALA A 76 -15.78 -35.33 -52.18
N GLY A 77 -14.89 -35.57 -51.21
CA GLY A 77 -14.24 -36.86 -50.90
C GLY A 77 -13.34 -37.57 -51.92
N ALA A 78 -12.03 -37.68 -51.62
CA ALA A 78 -11.25 -38.94 -51.53
C ALA A 78 -9.72 -38.74 -51.48
N GLN A 79 -9.09 -39.48 -50.57
CA GLN A 79 -7.76 -40.14 -50.59
C GLN A 79 -6.51 -39.51 -51.26
N ARG A 80 -5.51 -39.25 -50.39
CA ARG A 80 -4.09 -39.73 -50.37
C ARG A 80 -3.19 -39.54 -51.62
N SER A 81 -2.14 -38.72 -51.48
CA SER A 81 -0.78 -39.05 -51.95
C SER A 81 0.29 -38.13 -51.33
N GLN A 82 1.43 -38.73 -50.97
CA GLN A 82 2.66 -38.12 -50.46
C GLN A 82 3.35 -37.24 -51.52
N LEU A 83 4.08 -36.20 -51.07
CA LEU A 83 5.48 -35.86 -51.39
C LEU A 83 5.74 -34.34 -51.27
N GLY A 84 6.82 -33.99 -50.57
CA GLY A 84 7.54 -32.72 -50.77
C GLY A 84 7.69 -31.84 -49.53
N ASP A 85 8.62 -32.21 -48.62
CA ASP A 85 9.18 -31.30 -47.63
C ASP A 85 9.84 -30.09 -48.32
N ALA A 86 9.44 -28.88 -47.93
CA ALA A 86 10.21 -27.66 -48.11
C ALA A 86 10.72 -27.23 -46.73
N PRO A 87 12.01 -26.89 -46.56
CA PRO A 87 12.58 -26.62 -45.25
C PRO A 87 12.02 -25.31 -44.67
N PRO A 88 11.73 -25.24 -43.36
CA PRO A 88 11.40 -23.98 -42.71
C PRO A 88 12.64 -23.09 -42.66
N LEU A 89 12.46 -21.82 -42.98
CA LEU A 89 13.48 -20.76 -42.91
C LEU A 89 14.11 -20.71 -41.51
N ASP A 90 15.44 -20.81 -41.48
CA ASP A 90 16.25 -20.73 -40.27
C ASP A 90 16.03 -19.43 -39.49
N ASN A 91 15.88 -19.59 -38.17
CA ASN A 91 15.84 -18.51 -37.20
C ASN A 91 17.29 -18.12 -36.82
N PRO A 92 17.77 -16.91 -37.11
CA PRO A 92 19.16 -16.51 -36.90
C PRO A 92 19.54 -16.28 -35.42
N PHE A 93 18.70 -16.71 -34.48
CA PHE A 93 18.88 -16.51 -33.03
C PHE A 93 18.74 -17.79 -32.20
N ALA A 94 18.78 -18.97 -32.83
CA ALA A 94 18.94 -20.23 -32.10
C ALA A 94 20.44 -20.43 -31.76
N PRO A 95 20.81 -20.76 -30.51
CA PRO A 95 22.19 -21.14 -30.21
C PRO A 95 22.45 -22.55 -30.76
N ASN A 96 23.36 -22.67 -31.73
CA ASN A 96 23.96 -23.95 -32.07
C ASN A 96 24.95 -24.30 -30.96
N GLY A 97 24.76 -25.46 -30.33
CA GLY A 97 25.67 -25.96 -29.31
C GLY A 97 27.00 -26.40 -29.94
N GLU A 98 28.09 -25.90 -29.38
CA GLU A 98 29.31 -26.64 -29.03
C GLU A 98 30.26 -25.69 -28.28
N GLU A 99 30.78 -26.14 -27.13
CA GLU A 99 31.64 -25.40 -26.21
C GLU A 99 33.06 -25.20 -26.77
N GLN A 100 33.67 -24.04 -26.51
CA GLN A 100 35.05 -23.94 -25.96
C GLN A 100 35.43 -22.50 -25.56
N ASP A 101 36.14 -22.43 -24.44
CA ASP A 101 36.62 -21.28 -23.68
C ASP A 101 37.23 -20.10 -24.48
N ARG A 102 36.78 -18.89 -24.15
CA ARG A 102 37.61 -17.73 -23.80
C ARG A 102 36.73 -16.59 -23.28
N ALA A 103 36.73 -16.40 -21.96
CA ALA A 103 36.08 -15.27 -21.31
C ALA A 103 36.78 -13.94 -21.67
N LEU A 104 36.11 -13.14 -22.49
CA LEU A 104 36.34 -11.70 -22.61
C LEU A 104 35.07 -10.99 -22.11
N PRO A 105 35.18 -9.83 -21.43
CA PRO A 105 33.99 -9.11 -20.96
C PRO A 105 33.17 -8.70 -22.18
N THR A 106 31.92 -9.14 -22.23
CA THR A 106 30.99 -8.74 -23.29
C THR A 106 30.48 -7.34 -22.97
N GLU A 107 31.23 -6.33 -23.41
CA GLU A 107 30.75 -4.94 -23.41
C GLU A 107 29.42 -4.83 -24.15
N ASN A 108 28.51 -4.04 -23.57
CA ASN A 108 27.34 -3.56 -24.29
C ASN A 108 27.83 -2.63 -25.42
N PRO A 109 27.61 -2.97 -26.72
CA PRO A 109 28.12 -2.15 -27.82
C PRO A 109 27.42 -0.79 -27.95
N PHE A 110 26.44 -0.49 -27.09
CA PHE A 110 25.58 0.69 -27.18
C PHE A 110 25.57 1.57 -25.91
N SER A 111 26.65 1.54 -25.11
CA SER A 111 26.81 2.51 -24.01
C SER A 111 26.76 3.95 -24.54
N THR A 112 25.88 4.79 -23.98
CA THR A 112 25.46 6.10 -24.54
C THR A 112 26.35 7.29 -24.16
N ASN A 113 27.56 7.09 -23.64
CA ASN A 113 28.51 8.17 -23.36
C ASN A 113 29.85 8.00 -24.08
N LYS A 114 29.92 8.36 -25.37
CA LYS A 114 31.19 8.78 -26.00
C LYS A 114 31.29 10.30 -25.97
N GLY A 115 31.60 10.85 -24.81
CA GLY A 115 31.94 12.26 -24.63
C GLY A 115 33.43 12.45 -24.32
N GLY A 116 34.20 12.87 -25.33
CA GLY A 116 35.46 13.59 -25.14
C GLY A 116 36.73 12.76 -24.91
N ALA A 117 37.23 12.08 -25.94
CA ALA A 117 38.65 11.76 -26.06
C ALA A 117 39.12 12.23 -27.44
N GLU A 118 39.56 13.49 -27.52
CA GLU A 118 40.45 13.89 -28.60
C GLU A 118 41.79 13.17 -28.38
N ASN A 119 42.20 12.40 -29.39
CA ASN A 119 43.43 11.58 -29.47
C ASN A 119 43.33 10.13 -28.97
N ALA A 120 42.58 9.30 -29.70
CA ALA A 120 42.90 7.88 -29.86
C ALA A 120 43.03 7.56 -31.37
N PRO A 121 43.98 6.72 -31.79
CA PRO A 121 44.25 6.48 -33.21
C PRO A 121 43.05 5.82 -33.88
N LYS A 122 42.64 6.39 -35.03
CA LYS A 122 41.62 5.83 -35.90
C LYS A 122 42.07 4.45 -36.37
N ASP A 123 41.49 3.39 -35.81
CA ASP A 123 41.66 2.05 -36.34
C ASP A 123 40.35 1.53 -36.97
N THR A 124 40.52 1.12 -38.22
CA THR A 124 39.70 0.32 -39.14
C THR A 124 38.24 0.68 -39.51
N SER A 125 38.02 0.52 -40.80
CA SER A 125 36.86 0.84 -41.62
C SER A 125 35.68 -0.11 -41.41
N VAL A 126 34.68 0.30 -40.63
CA VAL A 126 33.36 -0.37 -40.64
C VAL A 126 32.69 -0.16 -41.99
N THR A 127 32.35 -1.25 -42.68
CA THR A 127 31.76 -1.19 -44.03
C THR A 127 30.36 -0.56 -44.01
N ARG A 128 29.91 -0.02 -45.15
CA ARG A 128 28.56 0.58 -45.28
C ARG A 128 27.45 -0.44 -44.99
N GLU A 129 27.69 -1.72 -45.24
CA GLU A 129 26.74 -2.80 -44.93
C GLU A 129 26.67 -3.13 -43.45
N GLU A 130 27.81 -3.18 -42.75
CA GLU A 130 27.85 -3.38 -41.29
C GLU A 130 27.15 -2.24 -40.56
N ARG A 131 27.41 -0.97 -40.94
CA ARG A 131 26.69 0.19 -40.40
C ARG A 131 25.18 0.11 -40.67
N ARG A 132 24.76 -0.48 -41.80
CA ARG A 132 23.34 -0.66 -42.14
C ARG A 132 22.71 -1.79 -41.33
N LYS A 133 23.44 -2.88 -41.08
CA LYS A 133 23.01 -4.00 -40.22
C LYS A 133 22.91 -3.57 -38.76
N GLU A 134 23.90 -2.82 -38.26
CA GLU A 134 23.95 -2.26 -36.91
C GLU A 134 22.79 -1.30 -36.65
N ARG A 135 22.56 -0.31 -37.52
CA ARG A 135 21.39 0.58 -37.46
C ARG A 135 20.06 -0.16 -37.53
N LYS A 136 20.00 -1.27 -38.27
CA LYS A 136 18.79 -2.11 -38.34
C LYS A 136 18.59 -2.90 -37.05
N LEU A 137 19.68 -3.33 -36.41
CA LEU A 137 19.67 -3.97 -35.10
C LEU A 137 19.20 -2.98 -34.01
N GLU A 138 19.79 -1.78 -33.96
CA GLU A 138 19.41 -0.70 -33.04
C GLU A 138 17.93 -0.34 -33.15
N ARG A 139 17.43 -0.18 -34.38
CA ARG A 139 16.01 0.15 -34.61
C ARG A 139 15.07 -0.97 -34.15
N ASN A 140 15.53 -2.21 -34.17
CA ASN A 140 14.75 -3.40 -33.83
C ASN A 140 15.00 -3.89 -32.39
N TYR A 141 15.92 -3.25 -31.65
CA TYR A 141 16.15 -3.55 -30.23
C TYR A 141 15.06 -2.89 -29.37
N PRO A 142 14.60 -3.53 -28.28
CA PRO A 142 13.66 -2.91 -27.36
C PRO A 142 14.31 -1.73 -26.64
N ALA A 143 13.54 -0.66 -26.44
CA ALA A 143 13.98 0.52 -25.69
C ALA A 143 12.80 1.18 -25.00
N ILE A 144 13.08 1.84 -23.87
CA ILE A 144 12.12 2.67 -23.15
C ILE A 144 12.72 4.07 -23.10
N GLU A 145 12.08 5.02 -23.76
CA GLU A 145 12.58 6.38 -23.93
C GLU A 145 11.54 7.39 -23.42
N HIS A 146 11.96 8.56 -22.97
CA HIS A 146 11.03 9.64 -22.65
C HIS A 146 10.21 10.00 -23.90
N SER A 147 8.88 10.06 -23.76
CA SER A 147 8.00 10.36 -24.88
C SER A 147 8.08 11.84 -25.26
N HIS A 148 8.43 12.16 -26.51
CA HIS A 148 8.39 13.55 -27.00
C HIS A 148 6.98 14.17 -26.99
N HIS A 149 5.95 13.36 -26.85
CA HIS A 149 4.56 13.80 -26.72
C HIS A 149 4.07 13.83 -25.26
N ALA A 150 4.95 13.54 -24.29
CA ALA A 150 4.62 13.59 -22.88
C ALA A 150 4.19 15.02 -22.50
N ARG A 151 3.02 15.14 -21.87
CA ARG A 151 2.53 16.38 -21.27
C ARG A 151 2.38 16.18 -19.77
N LEU A 152 3.52 16.11 -19.07
CA LEU A 152 3.54 15.90 -17.63
C LEU A 152 2.97 17.15 -16.92
N GLN A 153 1.95 16.94 -16.09
CA GLN A 153 1.36 17.96 -15.21
C GLN A 153 1.81 17.79 -13.75
N SER A 154 2.51 16.70 -13.46
CA SER A 154 3.08 16.37 -12.16
C SER A 154 4.21 15.36 -12.35
N HIS A 155 5.04 15.21 -11.32
CA HIS A 155 5.96 14.08 -11.18
C HIS A 155 5.31 12.73 -11.51
N VAL A 156 6.11 11.83 -12.08
CA VAL A 156 5.70 10.44 -12.35
C VAL A 156 5.44 9.74 -11.02
N LYS A 157 4.29 9.09 -10.87
CA LYS A 157 3.92 8.42 -9.61
C LYS A 157 4.44 6.99 -9.60
N ILE A 158 4.58 6.41 -8.40
CA ILE A 158 4.89 4.96 -8.27
C ILE A 158 3.85 4.09 -9.00
N THR A 159 2.58 4.50 -9.00
CA THR A 159 1.52 3.82 -9.77
C THR A 159 1.72 3.88 -11.29
N ASP A 160 2.44 4.89 -11.78
CA ASP A 160 2.77 5.00 -13.19
C ASP A 160 3.91 4.03 -13.56
N LEU A 161 4.88 3.83 -12.67
CA LEU A 161 5.91 2.78 -12.81
C LEU A 161 5.27 1.38 -12.75
N GLN A 162 4.36 1.14 -11.80
CA GLN A 162 3.57 -0.09 -11.74
C GLN A 162 2.80 -0.34 -13.05
N SER A 163 2.17 0.70 -13.59
CA SER A 163 1.45 0.62 -14.86
C SER A 163 2.37 0.30 -16.03
N LEU A 164 3.61 0.83 -16.04
CA LEU A 164 4.63 0.47 -17.02
C LEU A 164 5.00 -1.01 -16.92
N VAL A 165 5.28 -1.54 -15.73
CA VAL A 165 5.57 -2.99 -15.54
C VAL A 165 4.42 -3.86 -16.06
N LEU A 166 3.18 -3.52 -15.70
CA LEU A 166 1.99 -4.22 -16.17
C LEU A 166 1.78 -4.09 -17.68
N TYR A 167 2.16 -2.95 -18.28
CA TYR A 167 2.15 -2.80 -19.73
C TYR A 167 3.23 -3.68 -20.38
N LEU A 168 4.44 -3.75 -19.83
CA LEU A 168 5.51 -4.57 -20.39
C LEU A 168 5.17 -6.06 -20.36
N LEU A 169 4.64 -6.56 -19.24
CA LEU A 169 4.48 -8.00 -19.02
C LEU A 169 3.02 -8.50 -19.14
N ALA A 170 2.01 -7.67 -18.89
CA ALA A 170 0.62 -8.10 -18.75
C ALA A 170 -0.36 -7.25 -19.58
N ASP A 171 -1.57 -7.06 -19.05
CA ASP A 171 -2.70 -6.35 -19.63
C ASP A 171 -2.75 -4.86 -19.23
N GLY A 172 -1.61 -4.27 -18.88
CA GLY A 172 -1.50 -2.84 -18.57
C GLY A 172 -1.72 -1.95 -19.80
N ASN A 173 -2.10 -0.69 -19.57
CA ASN A 173 -2.23 0.31 -20.62
C ASN A 173 -0.89 0.98 -20.90
N ALA A 174 -0.67 1.39 -22.16
CA ALA A 174 0.53 2.12 -22.55
C ALA A 174 0.64 3.45 -21.79
N PRO A 175 1.71 3.67 -21.00
CA PRO A 175 1.95 4.95 -20.34
C PRO A 175 2.19 6.06 -21.39
N GLN A 176 1.77 7.28 -21.06
CA GLN A 176 1.90 8.44 -21.97
C GLN A 176 3.24 9.17 -21.81
N TRP A 177 3.94 8.95 -20.69
CA TRP A 177 5.17 9.65 -20.32
C TRP A 177 6.44 8.99 -20.87
N VAL A 178 6.35 7.72 -21.29
CA VAL A 178 7.43 7.00 -22.00
C VAL A 178 6.91 6.38 -23.30
N SER A 179 7.82 6.27 -24.26
CA SER A 179 7.65 5.49 -25.48
C SER A 179 8.36 4.14 -25.32
N VAL A 180 7.65 3.04 -25.61
CA VAL A 180 8.24 1.69 -25.56
C VAL A 180 8.37 1.15 -26.97
N ARG A 181 9.60 1.03 -27.45
CA ARG A 181 9.95 0.45 -28.75
C ARG A 181 10.10 -1.07 -28.61
N ASN A 182 9.57 -1.83 -29.58
CA ASN A 182 9.63 -3.30 -29.63
C ASN A 182 9.24 -4.01 -28.32
N ARG A 183 8.14 -3.58 -27.69
CA ARG A 183 7.60 -4.11 -26.42
C ARG A 183 7.63 -5.64 -26.33
N THR A 184 7.20 -6.34 -27.38
CA THR A 184 7.11 -7.81 -27.39
C THR A 184 8.46 -8.52 -27.25
N SER A 185 9.56 -7.81 -27.48
CA SER A 185 10.91 -8.32 -27.31
C SER A 185 11.40 -8.24 -25.86
N ILE A 186 10.78 -7.43 -25.00
CA ILE A 186 11.14 -7.34 -23.58
C ILE A 186 10.67 -8.60 -22.88
N ARG A 187 11.61 -9.36 -22.32
CA ARG A 187 11.36 -10.72 -21.79
C ARG A 187 11.19 -10.72 -20.29
N GLN A 188 11.97 -9.90 -19.60
CA GLN A 188 12.07 -9.85 -18.14
C GLN A 188 12.04 -8.40 -17.68
N VAL A 189 11.57 -8.16 -16.46
CA VAL A 189 11.61 -6.86 -15.81
C VAL A 189 12.16 -7.03 -14.39
N VAL A 190 13.20 -6.26 -14.07
CA VAL A 190 13.75 -6.13 -12.71
C VAL A 190 13.34 -4.76 -12.16
N MET A 191 12.58 -4.78 -11.07
CA MET A 191 12.15 -3.60 -10.32
C MET A 191 12.95 -3.54 -9.00
N LEU A 192 13.89 -2.62 -8.90
CA LEU A 192 14.80 -2.48 -7.76
C LEU A 192 14.44 -1.25 -6.93
N MET A 193 14.03 -1.45 -5.69
CA MET A 193 13.81 -0.37 -4.73
C MET A 193 15.11 -0.04 -3.97
N VAL A 194 15.48 1.23 -3.91
CA VAL A 194 16.71 1.71 -3.25
C VAL A 194 16.36 2.91 -2.35
N PRO A 195 15.78 2.68 -1.16
CA PRO A 195 15.49 3.76 -0.23
C PRO A 195 16.81 4.35 0.29
N GLY A 196 16.78 5.64 0.65
CA GLY A 196 17.98 6.42 1.00
C GLY A 196 18.62 7.14 -0.19
N LEU A 197 18.39 6.67 -1.43
CA LEU A 197 18.83 7.37 -2.64
C LEU A 197 17.85 8.50 -2.99
N GLU A 198 18.35 9.72 -3.15
CA GLU A 198 17.46 10.88 -3.38
C GLU A 198 18.01 11.89 -4.38
N LEU A 199 17.11 12.73 -4.91
CA LEU A 199 17.44 13.72 -5.94
C LEU A 199 18.41 14.80 -5.43
N GLY A 200 18.38 15.05 -4.11
CA GLY A 200 19.28 15.97 -3.41
C GLY A 200 20.76 15.65 -3.62
N MET A 201 21.11 14.37 -3.83
CA MET A 201 22.48 13.93 -4.07
C MET A 201 22.97 14.31 -5.49
N PHE A 202 22.05 14.54 -6.43
CA PHE A 202 22.36 14.90 -7.82
C PHE A 202 22.45 16.41 -8.03
N ASN A 203 21.64 17.19 -7.31
CA ASN A 203 21.59 18.65 -7.41
C ASN A 203 22.41 19.38 -6.32
N GLY A 204 23.04 18.64 -5.41
CA GLY A 204 23.95 19.18 -4.39
C GLY A 204 23.27 19.63 -3.10
N LYS A 205 21.96 19.44 -2.95
CA LYS A 205 21.26 19.67 -1.67
C LYS A 205 21.70 18.72 -0.57
N VAL A 206 22.21 17.54 -0.95
CA VAL A 206 22.74 16.51 -0.06
C VAL A 206 24.22 16.34 -0.40
N PRO A 207 25.12 16.92 0.41
CA PRO A 207 26.55 16.90 0.11
C PRO A 207 27.13 15.50 0.29
N LEU A 208 27.76 14.98 -0.76
CA LEU A 208 28.52 13.72 -0.75
C LEU A 208 30.03 13.95 -0.61
N GLU A 209 30.52 15.14 -0.98
CA GLU A 209 31.93 15.50 -0.89
C GLU A 209 32.13 16.45 0.31
N ALA A 210 33.27 16.37 0.98
CA ALA A 210 33.58 17.24 2.11
C ALA A 210 33.75 18.70 1.63
N THR A 211 32.70 19.50 1.72
CA THR A 211 32.82 20.95 1.52
C THR A 211 33.57 21.54 2.70
N ALA A 212 34.76 22.08 2.47
CA ALA A 212 35.42 22.98 3.41
C ALA A 212 34.42 24.07 3.82
N ALA A 213 34.21 24.20 5.13
CA ALA A 213 33.19 25.05 5.74
C ALA A 213 33.12 26.45 5.11
N MET A 214 31.97 26.82 4.54
CA MET A 214 31.64 28.23 4.35
C MET A 214 30.94 28.72 5.62
N GLY A 215 31.62 29.59 6.35
CA GLY A 215 31.04 30.39 7.41
C GLY A 215 29.82 31.16 6.88
N VAL A 216 28.78 31.15 7.69
CA VAL A 216 27.56 31.91 7.49
C VAL A 216 27.90 33.38 7.69
N ASP A 217 27.82 34.18 6.64
CA ASP A 217 27.40 35.58 6.72
C ASP A 217 26.80 35.99 5.37
N ALA A 218 25.50 36.26 5.39
CA ALA A 218 24.81 36.94 4.29
C ALA A 218 25.23 38.43 4.27
N PRO A 219 25.24 39.08 3.09
CA PRO A 219 24.20 40.09 2.91
C PRO A 219 23.60 40.19 1.50
N ALA A 220 22.55 41.01 1.45
CA ALA A 220 21.53 41.18 0.43
C ALA A 220 22.00 41.75 -0.93
N ALA A 221 21.10 41.62 -1.90
CA ALA A 221 21.10 42.17 -3.26
C ALA A 221 21.51 43.66 -3.33
N ASP A 222 22.36 44.03 -4.30
CA ASP A 222 21.96 44.46 -5.65
C ASP A 222 23.23 44.84 -6.45
N GLN A 223 23.09 44.96 -7.78
CA GLN A 223 24.01 45.56 -8.77
C GLN A 223 24.93 44.65 -9.62
N VAL A 224 24.79 44.87 -10.93
CA VAL A 224 25.62 44.51 -12.09
C VAL A 224 26.09 45.86 -12.68
N PRO A 225 27.18 46.03 -13.49
CA PRO A 225 28.26 45.13 -13.96
C PRO A 225 29.70 45.70 -13.77
N VAL A 226 30.75 44.96 -14.18
CA VAL A 226 31.73 45.35 -15.24
C VAL A 226 32.85 44.30 -15.33
N GLU A 227 33.22 43.97 -16.57
CA GLU A 227 34.32 43.08 -16.98
C GLU A 227 35.70 43.63 -16.58
N THR A 228 36.54 42.80 -15.96
CA THR A 228 37.99 42.79 -16.19
C THR A 228 38.56 41.40 -15.92
N ALA A 229 39.36 40.92 -16.87
CA ALA A 229 40.04 39.64 -16.85
C ALA A 229 41.18 39.59 -15.81
N SER A 230 41.24 38.51 -15.03
CA SER A 230 42.48 37.76 -14.70
C SER A 230 42.14 36.56 -13.82
N THR A 231 42.53 35.39 -14.30
CA THR A 231 42.34 34.07 -13.68
C THR A 231 43.10 33.95 -12.35
N PRO A 232 42.49 33.27 -11.37
CA PRO A 232 43.14 32.11 -10.77
C PRO A 232 42.32 30.85 -11.05
N GLN A 233 42.99 29.70 -11.23
CA GLN A 233 42.41 28.40 -11.55
C GLN A 233 41.20 28.05 -10.64
N GLU A 234 40.00 28.04 -11.22
CA GLU A 234 38.83 27.34 -10.67
C GLU A 234 38.99 25.83 -10.94
N GLU A 235 39.82 25.14 -10.17
CA GLU A 235 39.85 23.68 -10.16
C GLU A 235 38.99 23.15 -8.97
N ASP A 236 38.12 22.20 -9.30
CA ASP A 236 37.35 21.30 -8.41
C ASP A 236 36.25 21.86 -7.49
N LYS A 237 35.25 22.54 -8.06
CA LYS A 237 33.89 22.47 -7.48
C LYS A 237 33.01 21.49 -8.27
N PRO A 238 32.36 20.51 -7.63
CA PRO A 238 31.45 19.60 -8.33
C PRO A 238 30.33 20.42 -9.00
N LYS A 239 30.26 20.33 -10.32
CA LYS A 239 29.12 20.87 -11.06
C LYS A 239 27.95 19.91 -10.78
N TYR A 240 26.84 20.41 -10.25
CA TYR A 240 25.66 19.59 -9.98
C TYR A 240 24.67 19.61 -11.14
N LEU A 241 23.75 18.64 -11.20
CA LEU A 241 22.62 18.68 -12.11
C LEU A 241 21.69 19.82 -11.71
N ARG A 242 21.23 20.61 -12.69
CA ARG A 242 20.23 21.64 -12.47
C ARG A 242 18.86 20.98 -12.55
N ILE A 243 18.30 20.63 -11.39
CA ILE A 243 16.96 20.04 -11.27
C ILE A 243 16.20 20.88 -10.25
N ALA A 244 15.22 21.65 -10.72
CA ALA A 244 14.37 22.44 -9.82
C ALA A 244 13.30 21.56 -9.16
N ASP A 245 12.83 21.91 -7.96
CA ASP A 245 11.83 21.09 -7.23
C ASP A 245 10.47 21.02 -7.94
N ASN A 246 10.19 21.97 -8.83
CA ASN A 246 8.97 22.03 -9.66
C ASN A 246 9.17 21.40 -11.04
N GLU A 247 10.33 20.82 -11.33
CA GLU A 247 10.65 20.23 -12.62
C GLU A 247 10.20 18.77 -12.69
N TYR A 248 9.08 18.53 -13.37
CA TYR A 248 8.46 17.21 -13.46
C TYR A 248 9.04 16.31 -14.56
N TYR A 249 9.88 16.87 -15.44
CA TYR A 249 10.49 16.15 -16.56
C TYR A 249 11.79 15.47 -16.13
N PRO A 250 12.17 14.35 -16.79
CA PRO A 250 13.44 13.70 -16.51
C PRO A 250 14.64 14.60 -16.84
N ALA A 251 15.65 14.57 -15.97
CA ALA A 251 16.92 15.26 -16.20
C ALA A 251 17.95 14.29 -16.80
N SER A 252 18.68 14.74 -17.82
CA SER A 252 19.72 13.94 -18.47
C SER A 252 20.95 13.80 -17.56
N LEU A 253 21.41 12.56 -17.34
CA LEU A 253 22.60 12.27 -16.55
C LEU A 253 23.85 12.65 -17.34
N ARG A 254 24.69 13.53 -16.76
CA ARG A 254 25.92 14.02 -17.38
C ARG A 254 27.09 13.78 -16.42
N PRO A 255 28.06 12.91 -16.75
CA PRO A 255 29.14 12.55 -15.83
C PRO A 255 29.94 13.77 -15.31
N SER A 256 30.10 14.80 -16.15
CA SER A 256 30.78 16.05 -15.80
C SER A 256 30.02 16.93 -14.82
N ARG A 257 28.76 16.59 -14.51
CA ARG A 257 27.88 17.31 -13.60
C ARG A 257 27.33 16.43 -12.48
N MET A 258 28.08 15.41 -12.07
CA MET A 258 27.68 14.46 -11.05
C MET A 258 28.83 14.21 -10.05
N PRO A 259 28.50 14.06 -8.75
CA PRO A 259 29.48 13.62 -7.75
C PRO A 259 30.10 12.27 -8.12
N VAL A 260 31.35 12.04 -7.70
CA VAL A 260 32.12 10.84 -8.06
C VAL A 260 31.35 9.54 -7.78
N ALA A 261 30.73 9.45 -6.61
CA ALA A 261 29.94 8.28 -6.18
C ALA A 261 28.79 7.92 -7.12
N LEU A 262 28.23 8.88 -7.86
CA LEU A 262 27.05 8.70 -8.72
C LEU A 262 27.41 8.54 -10.20
N LYS A 263 28.64 8.89 -10.63
CA LYS A 263 29.05 8.88 -12.04
C LYS A 263 28.76 7.55 -12.76
N PRO A 264 28.97 6.36 -12.18
CA PRO A 264 28.71 5.09 -12.87
C PRO A 264 27.25 4.92 -13.33
N LEU A 265 26.29 5.59 -12.69
CA LEU A 265 24.89 5.55 -13.13
C LEU A 265 24.69 6.17 -14.53
N SER A 266 25.54 7.14 -14.91
CA SER A 266 25.45 7.79 -16.22
C SER A 266 25.98 6.95 -17.38
N ASP A 267 26.62 5.81 -17.09
CA ASP A 267 27.01 4.81 -18.09
C ASP A 267 25.89 3.80 -18.35
N ILE A 268 24.90 3.73 -17.45
CA ILE A 268 23.78 2.78 -17.49
C ILE A 268 22.48 3.48 -17.91
N PHE A 269 22.22 4.67 -17.38
CA PHE A 269 20.94 5.36 -17.56
C PHE A 269 21.12 6.71 -18.26
N ASP A 270 20.22 7.02 -19.19
CA ASP A 270 20.24 8.32 -19.86
C ASP A 270 19.68 9.45 -18.97
N HIS A 271 18.74 9.11 -18.08
CA HIS A 271 17.95 10.08 -17.33
C HIS A 271 17.69 9.66 -15.88
N VAL A 272 17.65 10.65 -14.99
CA VAL A 272 17.02 10.55 -13.66
C VAL A 272 15.61 11.13 -13.72
N TRP A 273 14.65 10.36 -13.22
CA TRP A 273 13.25 10.74 -13.17
C TRP A 273 12.89 11.17 -11.76
N PRO A 274 12.34 12.37 -11.56
CA PRO A 274 11.75 12.71 -10.27
C PRO A 274 10.40 11.98 -10.10
N ILE A 275 10.31 11.14 -9.07
CA ILE A 275 9.20 10.22 -8.80
C ILE A 275 8.42 10.72 -7.57
N LYS A 276 7.11 10.50 -7.53
CA LYS A 276 6.27 10.92 -6.41
C LYS A 276 5.52 9.77 -5.76
N ALA A 277 5.73 9.60 -4.46
CA ALA A 277 4.96 8.69 -3.63
C ALA A 277 3.53 9.22 -3.43
N GLN A 278 2.60 8.29 -3.22
CA GLN A 278 1.26 8.63 -2.80
C GLN A 278 1.26 9.08 -1.34
N GLY A 279 0.38 10.02 -1.00
CA GLY A 279 0.23 10.50 0.36
C GLY A 279 -1.22 10.80 0.66
N GLU A 280 -1.56 10.70 1.94
CA GLU A 280 -2.86 11.06 2.45
C GLU A 280 -2.93 12.56 2.73
N HIS A 281 -4.06 13.15 2.37
CA HIS A 281 -4.36 14.54 2.64
C HIS A 281 -5.79 14.69 3.18
N ARG A 282 -5.98 15.68 4.05
CA ARG A 282 -7.29 16.17 4.48
C ARG A 282 -7.36 17.65 4.08
N GLY A 283 -8.27 17.97 3.15
CA GLY A 283 -8.23 19.28 2.49
C GLY A 283 -6.88 19.49 1.79
N ASN A 284 -6.18 20.57 2.14
CA ASN A 284 -4.87 20.91 1.58
C ASN A 284 -3.69 20.41 2.43
N GLN A 285 -3.93 19.73 3.56
CA GLN A 285 -2.88 19.30 4.49
C GLN A 285 -2.56 17.82 4.30
N PHE A 286 -1.29 17.49 4.12
CA PHE A 286 -0.83 16.10 4.09
C PHE A 286 -0.65 15.56 5.52
N ILE A 287 -1.07 14.31 5.74
CA ILE A 287 -1.04 13.68 7.07
C ILE A 287 -0.02 12.54 7.12
N ARG A 288 0.15 11.83 6.01
CA ARG A 288 1.08 10.70 5.90
C ARG A 288 1.48 10.40 4.47
N VAL A 289 2.56 9.65 4.31
CA VAL A 289 3.00 9.07 3.04
C VAL A 289 2.62 7.60 2.99
N HIS A 290 2.12 7.12 1.86
CA HIS A 290 1.78 5.71 1.68
C HIS A 290 3.05 4.88 1.46
N SER A 291 3.02 3.61 1.87
CA SER A 291 4.12 2.66 1.61
C SER A 291 4.39 2.53 0.09
N PRO A 292 5.64 2.82 -0.37
CA PRO A 292 6.04 2.59 -1.76
C PRO A 292 5.94 1.13 -2.18
N ILE A 293 6.25 0.21 -1.27
CA ILE A 293 6.19 -1.24 -1.50
C ILE A 293 4.75 -1.65 -1.76
N HIS A 294 3.82 -1.25 -0.87
CA HIS A 294 2.41 -1.53 -1.06
C HIS A 294 1.88 -0.95 -2.38
N THR A 295 2.24 0.31 -2.67
CA THR A 295 1.81 1.00 -3.89
C THR A 295 2.33 0.32 -5.16
N MET A 296 3.54 -0.23 -5.13
CA MET A 296 4.16 -0.91 -6.27
C MET A 296 3.64 -2.35 -6.44
N LEU A 297 3.47 -3.09 -5.34
CA LEU A 297 3.12 -4.52 -5.38
C LEU A 297 1.61 -4.80 -5.35
N THR A 298 0.77 -3.79 -5.08
CA THR A 298 -0.68 -3.93 -5.06
C THR A 298 -1.29 -3.18 -6.25
N SER A 299 -1.82 -3.93 -7.22
CA SER A 299 -2.39 -3.39 -8.46
C SER A 299 -3.91 -3.36 -8.42
N GLN A 300 -4.52 -2.41 -9.13
CA GLN A 300 -5.98 -2.43 -9.26
C GLN A 300 -6.46 -3.58 -10.15
N ILE A 301 -7.48 -4.31 -9.69
CA ILE A 301 -8.12 -5.37 -10.48
C ILE A 301 -8.69 -4.76 -11.76
N PRO A 302 -8.36 -5.30 -12.94
CA PRO A 302 -8.94 -4.85 -14.20
C PRO A 302 -10.46 -4.96 -14.16
N LYS A 303 -11.14 -3.83 -14.34
CA LYS A 303 -12.60 -3.80 -14.47
C LYS A 303 -13.04 -4.57 -15.71
N SER A 304 -14.09 -5.37 -15.58
CA SER A 304 -14.66 -6.12 -16.70
C SER A 304 -15.22 -5.17 -17.76
N LYS A 305 -15.42 -5.67 -18.99
CA LYS A 305 -16.04 -4.87 -20.07
C LYS A 305 -17.46 -4.41 -19.67
N GLU A 306 -18.20 -5.25 -18.96
CA GLU A 306 -19.54 -4.96 -18.45
C GLU A 306 -19.52 -3.83 -17.41
N GLU A 307 -18.58 -3.86 -16.46
CA GLU A 307 -18.42 -2.81 -15.45
C GLU A 307 -18.06 -1.45 -16.07
N LYS A 308 -17.18 -1.45 -17.09
CA LYS A 308 -16.82 -0.23 -17.83
C LYS A 308 -18.02 0.35 -18.60
N GLN A 309 -18.92 -0.49 -19.08
CA GLN A 309 -20.12 -0.09 -19.82
C GLN A 309 -21.22 0.43 -18.89
N MET A 310 -21.40 -0.16 -17.70
CA MET A 310 -22.35 0.30 -16.69
C MET A 310 -21.97 1.66 -16.07
N LYS A 311 -20.68 1.97 -15.92
CA LYS A 311 -20.26 3.31 -15.47
C LYS A 311 -20.46 4.41 -16.52
N LYS A 312 -20.43 4.07 -17.81
CA LYS A 312 -20.68 5.02 -18.90
C LYS A 312 -22.15 5.45 -19.01
N THR A 313 -23.08 4.68 -18.46
CA THR A 313 -24.53 4.95 -18.52
C THR A 313 -25.05 5.82 -17.36
N GLY A 314 -24.16 6.45 -16.58
CA GLY A 314 -24.44 7.71 -15.88
C GLY A 314 -25.25 7.65 -14.58
N GLY A 315 -25.79 6.50 -14.17
CA GLY A 315 -26.67 6.42 -12.98
C GLY A 315 -26.07 5.80 -11.70
N HIS A 316 -24.89 5.18 -11.74
CA HIS A 316 -24.48 4.29 -10.66
C HIS A 316 -23.40 4.87 -9.72
N LYS A 317 -23.82 5.30 -8.53
CA LYS A 317 -22.94 5.62 -7.39
C LYS A 317 -23.17 4.57 -6.27
N GLY A 318 -22.49 3.42 -6.37
CA GLY A 318 -22.54 2.34 -5.36
C GLY A 318 -21.86 1.05 -5.86
N PRO A 319 -21.73 -0.01 -5.04
CA PRO A 319 -21.41 -1.37 -5.52
C PRO A 319 -22.44 -1.81 -6.56
N MET A 320 -22.07 -2.66 -7.53
CA MET A 320 -22.98 -3.10 -8.60
C MET A 320 -24.36 -3.50 -8.07
N PRO A 321 -25.47 -3.19 -8.76
CA PRO A 321 -26.78 -3.71 -8.39
C PRO A 321 -26.69 -5.24 -8.39
N GLN A 322 -26.92 -5.86 -7.24
CA GLN A 322 -26.76 -7.30 -6.97
C GLN A 322 -27.86 -8.17 -7.64
N ASN A 323 -28.42 -7.68 -8.74
CA ASN A 323 -29.35 -8.37 -9.65
C ASN A 323 -28.76 -8.48 -11.07
N SER A 324 -27.44 -8.43 -11.25
CA SER A 324 -26.84 -8.87 -12.51
C SER A 324 -27.05 -10.38 -12.64
N LYS A 325 -27.37 -10.85 -13.85
CA LYS A 325 -27.68 -12.25 -14.20
C LYS A 325 -26.61 -13.32 -13.82
N HIS A 326 -25.55 -12.93 -13.10
CA HIS A 326 -24.36 -13.74 -12.84
C HIS A 326 -23.86 -13.73 -11.38
N TRP A 327 -24.59 -13.13 -10.43
CA TRP A 327 -24.27 -13.30 -9.00
C TRP A 327 -24.90 -14.59 -8.48
N ASP A 328 -24.06 -15.52 -8.03
CA ASP A 328 -24.51 -16.77 -7.43
C ASP A 328 -24.21 -16.76 -5.93
N ASN A 329 -25.26 -16.82 -5.12
CA ASN A 329 -25.13 -16.91 -3.67
C ASN A 329 -24.59 -18.31 -3.33
N LYS A 330 -23.29 -18.39 -3.07
CA LYS A 330 -22.68 -19.62 -2.57
C LYS A 330 -22.74 -19.62 -1.05
N ARG A 331 -23.81 -20.17 -0.50
CA ARG A 331 -23.94 -20.36 0.94
C ARG A 331 -22.74 -21.13 1.48
N THR A 332 -22.08 -20.59 2.49
CA THR A 332 -20.79 -21.05 2.99
C THR A 332 -20.84 -21.20 4.51
N PRO A 333 -20.32 -22.31 5.07
CA PRO A 333 -20.25 -22.50 6.52
C PRO A 333 -19.43 -21.41 7.21
N ILE A 334 -19.82 -21.08 8.44
CA ILE A 334 -19.15 -20.04 9.23
C ILE A 334 -17.70 -20.40 9.59
N THR A 335 -17.37 -21.69 9.65
CA THR A 335 -16.02 -22.20 9.92
C THR A 335 -14.98 -21.78 8.88
N GLU A 336 -15.40 -21.52 7.64
CA GLU A 336 -14.54 -21.01 6.56
C GLU A 336 -14.09 -19.55 6.78
N TYR A 337 -14.68 -18.86 7.78
CA TYR A 337 -14.38 -17.46 8.09
C TYR A 337 -13.58 -17.28 9.37
N ILE A 338 -13.16 -18.37 10.03
CA ILE A 338 -12.29 -18.31 11.20
C ILE A 338 -10.95 -17.70 10.78
N ALA A 339 -10.53 -16.65 11.50
CA ALA A 339 -9.28 -15.96 11.25
C ALA A 339 -8.10 -16.92 11.44
N THR A 340 -7.25 -16.99 10.41
CA THR A 340 -6.03 -17.81 10.43
C THR A 340 -5.01 -17.26 11.42
N LEU A 341 -4.01 -18.07 11.80
CA LEU A 341 -2.90 -17.63 12.65
C LEU A 341 -2.24 -16.34 12.14
N ALA A 342 -2.01 -16.26 10.82
CA ALA A 342 -1.39 -15.11 10.20
C ALA A 342 -2.27 -13.85 10.30
N GLU A 343 -3.58 -13.99 10.12
CA GLU A 343 -4.52 -12.87 10.26
C GLU A 343 -4.64 -12.42 11.72
N GLN A 344 -4.66 -13.35 12.68
CA GLN A 344 -4.66 -13.01 14.11
C GLN A 344 -3.37 -12.27 14.50
N GLN A 345 -2.21 -12.69 13.99
CA GLN A 345 -0.95 -11.97 14.18
C GLN A 345 -0.96 -10.57 13.56
N GLU A 346 -1.39 -10.43 12.31
CA GLU A 346 -1.45 -9.14 11.61
C GLU A 346 -2.41 -8.15 12.29
N ASN A 347 -3.42 -8.66 13.00
CA ASN A 347 -4.42 -7.87 13.71
C ASN A 347 -4.18 -7.80 15.22
N GLU A 348 -2.94 -8.06 15.67
CA GLU A 348 -2.50 -7.81 17.05
C GLU A 348 -3.30 -8.57 18.11
N TYR A 349 -3.75 -9.79 17.80
CA TYR A 349 -4.34 -10.68 18.78
C TYR A 349 -3.25 -11.35 19.63
N VAL A 350 -3.52 -11.47 20.94
CA VAL A 350 -2.73 -12.35 21.80
C VAL A 350 -3.08 -13.80 21.46
N LEU A 351 -2.08 -14.55 20.99
CA LEU A 351 -2.30 -15.87 20.43
C LEU A 351 -2.60 -16.91 21.52
N HIS A 352 -3.66 -17.68 21.29
CA HIS A 352 -4.00 -18.83 22.14
C HIS A 352 -2.93 -19.93 22.04
N PRO A 353 -2.56 -20.61 23.15
CA PRO A 353 -1.58 -21.70 23.13
C PRO A 353 -1.90 -22.86 22.17
N ALA A 354 -3.18 -23.05 21.84
CA ALA A 354 -3.66 -24.07 20.89
C ALA A 354 -3.10 -23.90 19.47
N TRP A 355 -2.63 -22.70 19.09
CA TRP A 355 -2.01 -22.46 17.80
C TRP A 355 -0.61 -23.08 17.67
N PHE A 356 0.03 -23.44 18.78
CA PHE A 356 1.39 -23.96 18.80
C PHE A 356 1.36 -25.46 19.09
N VAL A 357 1.87 -26.29 18.18
CA VAL A 357 1.81 -27.76 18.34
C VAL A 357 3.04 -28.28 19.09
N THR A 358 4.22 -27.72 18.83
CA THR A 358 5.48 -28.20 19.45
C THR A 358 5.69 -27.60 20.84
N ALA A 359 6.38 -28.34 21.71
CA ALA A 359 6.68 -27.89 23.06
C ALA A 359 7.55 -26.62 23.06
N GLU A 360 8.50 -26.54 22.14
CA GLU A 360 9.41 -25.41 21.97
C GLU A 360 8.64 -24.15 21.55
N ALA A 361 7.70 -24.27 20.62
CA ALA A 361 6.87 -23.15 20.17
C ALA A 361 5.92 -22.67 21.28
N LYS A 362 5.31 -23.59 22.03
CA LYS A 362 4.49 -23.25 23.21
C LYS A 362 5.31 -22.49 24.26
N GLN A 363 6.51 -22.96 24.57
CA GLN A 363 7.40 -22.29 25.53
C GLN A 363 7.87 -20.93 25.03
N ALA A 364 8.17 -20.78 23.73
CA ALA A 364 8.54 -19.49 23.14
C ALA A 364 7.37 -18.49 23.22
N ALA A 365 6.17 -18.91 22.85
CA ALA A 365 4.96 -18.08 22.95
C ALA A 365 4.63 -17.69 24.40
N GLN A 366 4.81 -18.61 25.35
CA GLN A 366 4.60 -18.32 26.77
C GLN A 366 5.60 -17.28 27.30
N ARG A 367 6.89 -17.40 26.94
CA ARG A 367 7.91 -16.40 27.30
C ARG A 367 7.60 -15.03 26.70
N GLN A 368 7.20 -14.99 25.44
CA GLN A 368 6.76 -13.76 24.80
C GLN A 368 5.59 -13.12 25.57
N ARG A 369 4.55 -13.89 25.92
CA ARG A 369 3.44 -13.38 26.72
C ARG A 369 3.89 -12.81 28.07
N GLN A 370 4.84 -13.44 28.75
CA GLN A 370 5.40 -12.92 30.01
C GLN A 370 6.11 -11.57 29.80
N GLU A 371 6.92 -11.44 28.75
CA GLU A 371 7.63 -10.20 28.44
C GLU A 371 6.67 -9.04 28.12
N PHE A 372 5.54 -9.32 27.48
CA PHE A 372 4.53 -8.32 27.12
C PHE A 372 3.45 -8.09 28.20
N GLY A 373 3.56 -8.69 29.39
CA GLY A 373 2.54 -8.55 30.45
C GLY A 373 1.19 -9.17 30.07
N GLN A 374 1.23 -10.26 29.29
CA GLN A 374 0.08 -10.98 28.75
C GLN A 374 -0.03 -12.40 29.31
N SER A 375 0.61 -12.66 30.44
CA SER A 375 0.66 -13.98 31.08
C SER A 375 -0.45 -14.16 32.11
N VAL A 376 -0.57 -15.39 32.64
CA VAL A 376 -1.51 -15.70 33.72
C VAL A 376 -1.22 -14.85 34.96
N ASP A 377 0.05 -14.54 35.24
CA ASP A 377 0.45 -13.70 36.36
C ASP A 377 -0.04 -12.24 36.19
N ASP A 378 -0.30 -11.81 34.95
CA ASP A 378 -0.86 -10.50 34.62
C ASP A 378 -2.41 -10.51 34.57
N GLY A 379 -3.03 -11.63 34.96
CA GLY A 379 -4.49 -11.82 34.98
C GLY A 379 -5.10 -12.27 33.65
N TRP A 380 -4.28 -12.79 32.73
CA TRP A 380 -4.79 -13.39 31.49
C TRP A 380 -5.28 -14.81 31.69
N VAL A 381 -6.35 -15.14 30.96
CA VAL A 381 -7.00 -16.46 30.99
C VAL A 381 -7.09 -17.00 29.56
N ASP A 382 -6.79 -18.29 29.40
CA ASP A 382 -6.93 -18.98 28.13
C ASP A 382 -8.20 -19.84 28.17
N THR A 383 -9.00 -19.81 27.11
CA THR A 383 -10.21 -20.66 27.02
C THR A 383 -9.85 -22.15 27.00
N ASN A 384 -10.80 -23.01 27.34
CA ASN A 384 -10.61 -24.47 27.44
C ASN A 384 -10.48 -25.15 26.06
N VAL A 385 -9.43 -24.82 25.30
CA VAL A 385 -9.10 -25.39 23.99
C VAL A 385 -7.67 -25.91 24.02
N ALA A 386 -7.47 -27.22 24.13
CA ALA A 386 -6.14 -27.82 24.20
C ALA A 386 -5.47 -27.85 22.81
N SER A 387 -6.25 -28.13 21.78
CA SER A 387 -5.82 -28.10 20.37
C SER A 387 -6.94 -27.62 19.45
N LEU A 388 -6.60 -27.28 18.21
CA LEU A 388 -7.60 -26.76 17.25
C LEU A 388 -8.65 -27.82 16.87
N GLU A 389 -8.29 -29.10 16.94
CA GLU A 389 -9.15 -30.24 16.66
C GLU A 389 -10.27 -30.42 17.70
N ASP A 390 -10.12 -29.87 18.92
CA ASP A 390 -11.20 -29.85 19.92
C ASP A 390 -12.43 -29.09 19.40
N GLY A 391 -12.21 -28.25 18.39
CA GLY A 391 -13.27 -27.53 17.73
C GLY A 391 -14.06 -28.33 16.69
N ASP A 392 -13.57 -29.49 16.26
CA ASP A 392 -14.21 -30.25 15.21
C ASP A 392 -15.54 -30.86 15.68
N VAL A 393 -16.54 -30.80 14.80
CA VAL A 393 -17.86 -31.39 15.03
C VAL A 393 -18.00 -32.58 14.09
N PRO A 394 -18.27 -33.80 14.60
CA PRO A 394 -18.49 -34.97 13.76
C PRO A 394 -19.61 -34.75 12.72
N ASP A 395 -19.40 -35.20 11.48
CA ASP A 395 -20.35 -35.00 10.37
C ASP A 395 -21.79 -35.47 10.69
N ASN A 396 -21.94 -36.51 11.52
CA ASN A 396 -23.23 -37.04 11.96
C ASN A 396 -23.97 -36.15 12.97
N GLU A 397 -23.28 -35.19 13.60
CA GLU A 397 -23.86 -34.20 14.51
C GLU A 397 -24.18 -32.88 13.78
N ILE A 398 -23.69 -32.71 12.54
CA ILE A 398 -23.95 -31.52 11.74
C ILE A 398 -25.28 -31.67 11.00
N GLU A 399 -26.25 -30.84 11.36
CA GLU A 399 -27.50 -30.74 10.62
C GLU A 399 -27.24 -30.40 9.15
N GLN A 400 -27.86 -31.14 8.23
CA GLN A 400 -27.66 -30.96 6.80
C GLN A 400 -28.03 -29.53 6.38
N GLY A 401 -27.07 -28.81 5.82
CA GLY A 401 -27.26 -27.41 5.44
C GLY A 401 -27.19 -26.43 6.61
N SER A 402 -26.62 -26.80 7.76
CA SER A 402 -26.32 -25.84 8.82
C SER A 402 -25.23 -24.85 8.38
N VAL A 403 -25.47 -23.54 8.55
CA VAL A 403 -24.42 -22.50 8.38
C VAL A 403 -23.40 -22.57 9.51
N THR A 404 -23.84 -22.92 10.71
CA THR A 404 -22.94 -22.94 11.88
C THR A 404 -22.04 -24.17 11.90
N ALA A 405 -22.28 -25.16 11.03
CA ALA A 405 -21.55 -26.43 10.98
C ALA A 405 -21.49 -27.12 12.37
N GLY A 406 -22.58 -27.04 13.13
CA GLY A 406 -22.69 -27.61 14.48
C GLY A 406 -21.88 -26.87 15.57
N ARG A 407 -21.22 -25.76 15.22
CA ARG A 407 -20.47 -24.92 16.17
C ARG A 407 -21.42 -24.05 16.98
N ASN A 408 -21.03 -23.76 18.22
CA ASN A 408 -21.69 -22.73 19.03
C ASN A 408 -21.14 -21.35 18.64
N ILE A 409 -21.99 -20.36 18.40
CA ILE A 409 -21.56 -19.03 17.98
C ILE A 409 -21.97 -18.01 19.02
N ILE A 410 -20.97 -17.26 19.52
CA ILE A 410 -21.19 -16.19 20.48
C ILE A 410 -20.61 -14.90 19.90
N SER A 411 -21.46 -13.91 19.74
CA SER A 411 -21.05 -12.55 19.37
C SER A 411 -20.74 -11.76 20.63
N VAL A 412 -19.62 -11.04 20.62
CA VAL A 412 -19.07 -10.31 21.77
C VAL A 412 -18.87 -8.85 21.39
N ASP A 413 -19.22 -7.96 22.31
CA ASP A 413 -18.83 -6.55 22.27
C ASP A 413 -18.70 -6.02 23.71
N CYS A 414 -17.67 -5.20 23.94
CA CYS A 414 -17.36 -4.62 25.24
C CYS A 414 -17.38 -3.09 25.18
N GLU A 415 -17.84 -2.49 26.28
CA GLU A 415 -17.59 -1.08 26.53
C GLU A 415 -16.43 -0.93 27.50
N MET A 416 -15.54 0.01 27.20
CA MET A 416 -14.34 0.27 27.99
C MET A 416 -14.31 1.72 28.48
N CYS A 417 -13.78 1.90 29.68
CA CYS A 417 -13.42 3.21 30.22
C CYS A 417 -11.90 3.35 30.30
N LYS A 418 -11.41 4.58 30.45
CA LYS A 418 -10.00 4.87 30.61
C LYS A 418 -9.64 4.94 32.09
N ALA A 419 -8.72 4.09 32.54
CA ALA A 419 -8.22 4.06 33.91
C ALA A 419 -7.14 5.14 34.17
N GLU A 420 -6.77 5.36 35.44
CA GLU A 420 -5.73 6.33 35.84
C GLU A 420 -4.36 6.08 35.18
N ASN A 421 -4.03 4.82 34.94
CA ASN A 421 -2.82 4.38 34.23
C ASN A 421 -2.93 4.52 32.70
N ASP A 422 -3.95 5.20 32.20
CA ASP A 422 -4.28 5.42 30.79
C ASP A 422 -4.60 4.15 29.97
N GLN A 423 -4.76 2.99 30.62
CA GLN A 423 -5.23 1.76 29.96
C GLN A 423 -6.76 1.77 29.80
N LEU A 424 -7.24 1.10 28.76
CA LEU A 424 -8.67 0.81 28.60
C LEU A 424 -9.02 -0.41 29.46
N VAL A 425 -10.01 -0.24 30.32
CA VAL A 425 -10.50 -1.26 31.25
C VAL A 425 -11.95 -1.61 30.94
N LEU A 426 -12.28 -2.89 31.04
CA LEU A 426 -13.63 -3.41 30.79
C LEU A 426 -14.64 -2.84 31.78
N THR A 427 -15.74 -2.28 31.29
CA THR A 427 -16.81 -1.72 32.12
C THR A 427 -18.21 -2.22 31.77
N ARG A 428 -18.42 -2.77 30.56
CA ARG A 428 -19.60 -3.56 30.21
C ARG A 428 -19.22 -4.64 29.21
N ILE A 429 -19.86 -5.80 29.29
CA ILE A 429 -19.73 -6.89 28.33
C ILE A 429 -21.11 -7.36 27.89
N SER A 430 -21.28 -7.55 26.58
CA SER A 430 -22.49 -8.10 25.97
C SER A 430 -22.15 -9.32 25.11
N LEU A 431 -22.81 -10.45 25.39
CA LEU A 431 -22.74 -11.70 24.64
C LEU A 431 -24.09 -12.02 24.01
N LEU A 432 -24.10 -12.36 22.73
CA LEU A 432 -25.30 -12.76 22.00
C LEU A 432 -25.11 -14.14 21.37
N ASN A 433 -26.13 -14.98 21.47
CA ASN A 433 -26.19 -16.26 20.78
C ASN A 433 -26.43 -16.07 19.28
N TRP A 434 -26.24 -17.15 18.49
CA TRP A 434 -26.49 -17.12 17.05
C TRP A 434 -27.89 -16.65 16.65
N ASP A 435 -28.92 -16.88 17.45
CA ASP A 435 -30.29 -16.41 17.18
C ASP A 435 -30.49 -14.91 17.47
N GLY A 436 -29.50 -14.26 18.10
CA GLY A 436 -29.55 -12.87 18.53
C GLY A 436 -30.14 -12.68 19.92
N SER A 437 -30.40 -13.76 20.68
CA SER A 437 -30.75 -13.68 22.10
C SER A 437 -29.53 -13.29 22.94
N VAL A 438 -29.75 -12.49 23.99
CA VAL A 438 -28.69 -12.06 24.90
C VAL A 438 -28.33 -13.22 25.83
N ALA A 439 -27.08 -13.69 25.76
CA ALA A 439 -26.51 -14.69 26.64
C ALA A 439 -25.95 -14.08 27.92
N MET A 440 -25.38 -12.87 27.83
CA MET A 440 -24.87 -12.09 28.96
C MET A 440 -24.93 -10.61 28.60
N ASP A 441 -25.32 -9.76 29.56
CA ASP A 441 -25.14 -8.30 29.48
C ASP A 441 -24.90 -7.82 30.91
N LYS A 442 -23.65 -7.46 31.21
CA LYS A 442 -23.21 -7.15 32.58
C LYS A 442 -22.30 -5.94 32.62
N LEU A 443 -22.51 -5.10 33.64
CA LEU A 443 -21.56 -4.08 34.03
C LEU A 443 -20.43 -4.70 34.84
N VAL A 444 -19.22 -4.16 34.66
CA VAL A 444 -18.00 -4.63 35.29
C VAL A 444 -17.37 -3.45 36.03
N LYS A 445 -16.98 -3.68 37.28
CA LYS A 445 -16.23 -2.71 38.07
C LYS A 445 -14.73 -3.00 37.92
N PRO A 446 -13.95 -2.10 37.31
CA PRO A 446 -12.51 -2.26 37.23
C PRO A 446 -11.86 -2.16 38.61
N ASP A 447 -10.75 -2.88 38.81
CA ASP A 447 -9.95 -2.82 40.04
C ASP A 447 -9.11 -1.52 40.12
N VAL A 448 -8.92 -0.86 38.98
CA VAL A 448 -8.19 0.41 38.88
C VAL A 448 -9.19 1.56 38.78
N PRO A 449 -8.97 2.68 39.49
CA PRO A 449 -9.84 3.85 39.38
C PRO A 449 -9.98 4.35 37.94
N ILE A 450 -11.21 4.69 37.56
CA ILE A 450 -11.54 5.24 36.25
C ILE A 450 -11.23 6.73 36.23
N LYS A 451 -10.40 7.13 35.26
CA LYS A 451 -10.03 8.53 34.98
C LYS A 451 -11.03 9.20 34.05
N ASP A 452 -11.46 8.49 33.01
CA ASP A 452 -12.46 8.97 32.06
C ASP A 452 -13.39 7.83 31.67
N TYR A 453 -14.70 8.05 31.83
CA TYR A 453 -15.72 7.06 31.52
C TYR A 453 -15.94 6.90 30.03
N LEU A 454 -15.43 7.81 29.20
CA LEU A 454 -15.59 7.80 27.75
C LEU A 454 -17.08 7.77 27.34
N THR A 455 -17.98 8.35 28.14
CA THR A 455 -19.44 8.17 28.04
C THR A 455 -20.01 8.43 26.63
N GLN A 456 -19.45 9.38 25.88
CA GLN A 456 -19.89 9.65 24.51
C GLN A 456 -19.63 8.50 23.52
N TRP A 457 -18.72 7.59 23.88
CA TRP A 457 -18.37 6.39 23.13
C TRP A 457 -18.88 5.14 23.85
N SER A 458 -18.63 5.01 25.16
CA SER A 458 -18.92 3.80 25.94
C SER A 458 -20.37 3.69 26.43
N GLY A 459 -21.08 4.82 26.52
CA GLY A 459 -22.37 4.92 27.20
C GLY A 459 -22.33 4.75 28.71
N ILE A 460 -21.16 4.48 29.30
CA ILE A 460 -21.00 4.22 30.73
C ILE A 460 -20.95 5.54 31.51
N THR A 461 -21.66 5.57 32.64
CA THR A 461 -21.65 6.70 33.58
C THR A 461 -21.19 6.26 34.97
N PRO A 462 -20.66 7.18 35.81
CA PRO A 462 -20.30 6.86 37.19
C PRO A 462 -21.45 6.24 37.99
N ALA A 463 -22.67 6.73 37.78
CA ALA A 463 -23.87 6.24 38.47
C ALA A 463 -24.21 4.78 38.12
N MET A 464 -23.89 4.33 36.90
CA MET A 464 -24.08 2.93 36.50
C MET A 464 -23.15 1.99 37.26
N LEU A 465 -21.93 2.41 37.57
CA LEU A 465 -20.91 1.57 38.22
C LEU A 465 -20.89 1.67 39.76
N GLU A 466 -21.61 2.61 40.36
CA GLU A 466 -21.56 2.90 41.80
C GLU A 466 -21.82 1.65 42.68
N ASN A 467 -22.82 0.86 42.32
CA ASN A 467 -23.26 -0.32 43.07
C ASN A 467 -22.86 -1.66 42.39
N VAL A 468 -22.01 -1.61 41.37
CA VAL A 468 -21.55 -2.81 40.66
C VAL A 468 -20.45 -3.48 41.50
N THR A 469 -20.61 -4.77 41.76
CA THR A 469 -19.61 -5.57 42.50
C THR A 469 -18.90 -6.61 41.63
N THR A 470 -19.47 -6.92 40.46
CA THR A 470 -18.88 -7.86 39.49
C THR A 470 -17.57 -7.28 38.95
N ASN A 471 -16.47 -8.02 39.14
CA ASN A 471 -15.15 -7.64 38.64
C ASN A 471 -14.74 -8.48 37.42
N LEU A 472 -13.56 -8.20 36.86
CA LEU A 472 -13.05 -8.92 35.70
C LEU A 472 -12.90 -10.44 35.94
N SER A 473 -12.44 -10.86 37.12
CA SER A 473 -12.27 -12.28 37.44
C SER A 473 -13.61 -13.02 37.47
N ASP A 474 -14.67 -12.39 37.97
CA ASP A 474 -16.01 -12.97 37.95
C ASP A 474 -16.50 -13.17 36.52
N ILE A 475 -16.31 -12.16 35.65
CA ILE A 475 -16.64 -12.27 34.22
C ILE A 475 -15.83 -13.37 33.54
N GLN A 476 -14.52 -13.46 33.77
CA GLN A 476 -13.68 -14.51 33.18
C GLN A 476 -14.14 -15.91 33.58
N LYS A 477 -14.55 -16.13 34.83
CA LYS A 477 -15.10 -17.42 35.29
C LYS A 477 -16.37 -17.78 34.52
N GLU A 478 -17.31 -16.84 34.42
CA GLU A 478 -18.55 -17.06 33.68
C GLU A 478 -18.29 -17.28 32.18
N LEU A 479 -17.34 -16.56 31.58
CA LEU A 479 -16.92 -16.77 30.19
C LEU A 479 -16.36 -18.17 29.97
N LEU A 480 -15.58 -18.72 30.92
CA LEU A 480 -15.06 -20.09 30.83
C LEU A 480 -16.15 -21.18 30.95
N GLU A 481 -17.29 -20.87 31.57
CA GLU A 481 -18.45 -21.77 31.62
C GLU A 481 -19.25 -21.73 30.31
N ILE A 482 -19.35 -20.54 29.70
CA ILE A 482 -20.11 -20.31 28.47
C ILE A 482 -19.32 -20.74 27.22
N ILE A 483 -18.02 -20.45 27.18
CA ILE A 483 -17.16 -20.69 26.02
C ILE A 483 -16.58 -22.10 26.09
N THR A 484 -17.15 -22.98 25.27
CA THR A 484 -16.68 -24.35 25.06
C THR A 484 -15.62 -24.42 23.95
N PRO A 485 -14.86 -25.52 23.82
CA PRO A 485 -13.99 -25.72 22.65
C PRO A 485 -14.72 -25.68 21.29
N ARG A 486 -16.02 -25.99 21.30
CA ARG A 486 -16.90 -25.84 20.13
C ARG A 486 -17.38 -24.41 19.80
N THR A 487 -16.98 -23.42 20.59
CA THR A 487 -17.46 -22.03 20.45
C THR A 487 -16.60 -21.25 19.45
N ILE A 488 -17.24 -20.41 18.63
CA ILE A 488 -16.60 -19.39 17.79
C ILE A 488 -17.02 -18.02 18.32
N LEU A 489 -16.04 -17.15 18.58
CA LEU A 489 -16.29 -15.76 18.95
C LEU A 489 -16.39 -14.88 17.72
N VAL A 490 -17.44 -14.06 17.66
CA VAL A 490 -17.71 -13.10 16.58
C VAL A 490 -17.65 -11.68 17.14
N GLY A 491 -17.05 -10.73 16.43
CA GLY A 491 -17.06 -9.32 16.84
C GLY A 491 -16.52 -8.37 15.77
N HIS A 492 -16.21 -7.13 16.17
CA HIS A 492 -15.62 -6.12 15.29
C HIS A 492 -14.38 -5.49 15.93
N SER A 493 -13.21 -5.71 15.35
CA SER A 493 -11.93 -5.38 16.00
C SER A 493 -11.79 -6.05 17.38
N LEU A 494 -12.18 -7.33 17.42
CA LEU A 494 -12.37 -8.13 18.63
C LEU A 494 -11.08 -8.28 19.46
N ASN A 495 -9.91 -7.97 18.89
CA ASN A 495 -8.65 -7.91 19.63
C ASN A 495 -8.73 -6.91 20.80
N SER A 496 -9.45 -5.80 20.64
CA SER A 496 -9.62 -4.80 21.70
C SER A 496 -10.45 -5.34 22.87
N ASP A 497 -11.54 -6.04 22.56
CA ASP A 497 -12.42 -6.69 23.54
C ASP A 497 -11.69 -7.80 24.30
N LEU A 498 -10.97 -8.67 23.58
CA LEU A 498 -10.19 -9.76 24.19
C LEU A 498 -9.06 -9.24 25.08
N ASN A 499 -8.41 -8.13 24.71
CA ASN A 499 -7.44 -7.44 25.56
C ASN A 499 -8.10 -6.90 26.84
N ALA A 500 -9.27 -6.26 26.73
CA ALA A 500 -9.99 -5.72 27.88
C ALA A 500 -10.47 -6.82 28.84
N MET A 501 -10.89 -7.97 28.29
CA MET A 501 -11.24 -9.18 29.05
C MET A 501 -10.02 -9.97 29.56
N LYS A 502 -8.81 -9.63 29.08
CA LYS A 502 -7.59 -10.44 29.25
C LYS A 502 -7.84 -11.93 28.95
N LEU A 503 -8.51 -12.21 27.85
CA LEU A 503 -8.92 -13.56 27.45
C LEU A 503 -8.29 -13.92 26.10
N THR A 504 -7.74 -15.12 25.95
CA THR A 504 -7.36 -15.65 24.64
C THR A 504 -8.32 -16.75 24.19
N HIS A 505 -8.61 -16.80 22.88
CA HIS A 505 -9.44 -17.84 22.26
C HIS A 505 -8.99 -18.08 20.81
N PRO A 506 -8.90 -19.32 20.29
CA PRO A 506 -8.35 -19.54 18.96
C PRO A 506 -9.36 -19.35 17.81
N PHE A 507 -10.66 -19.56 18.04
CA PHE A 507 -11.68 -19.53 16.97
C PHE A 507 -12.39 -18.18 16.91
N ILE A 508 -11.80 -17.24 16.16
CA ILE A 508 -12.26 -15.84 16.07
C ILE A 508 -12.75 -15.51 14.67
N ILE A 509 -13.89 -14.83 14.57
CA ILE A 509 -14.38 -14.19 13.35
C ILE A 509 -14.52 -12.69 13.63
N ASP A 510 -13.62 -11.91 13.05
CA ASP A 510 -13.62 -10.46 13.17
C ASP A 510 -14.18 -9.83 11.89
N THR A 511 -15.29 -9.10 12.01
CA THR A 511 -15.91 -8.41 10.88
C THR A 511 -15.02 -7.31 10.29
N GLY A 512 -14.08 -6.76 11.07
CA GLY A 512 -13.04 -5.86 10.58
C GLY A 512 -12.03 -6.52 9.65
N ILE A 513 -11.83 -7.84 9.78
CA ILE A 513 -11.01 -8.67 8.87
C ILE A 513 -11.87 -9.16 7.68
N LEU A 514 -13.08 -9.65 7.97
CA LEU A 514 -14.00 -10.27 7.01
C LEU A 514 -14.48 -9.31 5.90
N PHE A 515 -14.51 -8.01 6.19
CA PHE A 515 -14.88 -6.93 5.28
C PHE A 515 -13.70 -5.98 5.08
N PRO A 516 -12.75 -6.33 4.18
CA PRO A 516 -11.50 -5.60 4.06
C PRO A 516 -11.73 -4.17 3.55
N HIS A 517 -10.94 -3.24 4.08
CA HIS A 517 -11.00 -1.87 3.63
C HIS A 517 -10.42 -1.75 2.20
N PRO A 518 -11.02 -0.98 1.26
CA PRO A 518 -10.52 -0.82 -0.12
C PRO A 518 -9.08 -0.31 -0.26
N ARG A 519 -8.57 0.35 0.80
CA ARG A 519 -7.17 0.82 0.89
C ARG A 519 -6.20 -0.24 1.46
N GLY A 520 -6.68 -1.43 1.80
CA GLY A 520 -5.90 -2.48 2.45
C GLY A 520 -5.56 -2.20 3.92
N PRO A 521 -4.85 -3.12 4.60
CA PRO A 521 -4.32 -2.91 5.95
C PRO A 521 -3.38 -1.70 6.05
N PRO A 522 -3.30 -1.03 7.22
CA PRO A 522 -3.96 -1.36 8.48
C PRO A 522 -5.40 -0.80 8.59
N TYR A 523 -5.99 -0.28 7.51
CA TYR A 523 -7.33 0.30 7.57
C TYR A 523 -8.38 -0.81 7.74
N LYS A 524 -9.28 -0.59 8.70
CA LYS A 524 -10.52 -1.35 8.85
C LYS A 524 -11.71 -0.45 8.52
N GLN A 525 -12.79 -1.03 8.02
CA GLN A 525 -14.06 -0.32 7.92
C GLN A 525 -14.68 -0.20 9.30
N SER A 526 -15.33 0.91 9.63
CA SER A 526 -16.07 0.99 10.89
C SER A 526 -17.32 0.13 10.85
N LEU A 527 -17.72 -0.44 11.99
CA LEU A 527 -18.97 -1.19 12.13
C LEU A 527 -20.18 -0.38 11.64
N LYS A 528 -20.24 0.90 12.02
CA LYS A 528 -21.27 1.85 11.54
C LYS A 528 -21.36 1.91 10.02
N TRP A 529 -20.23 2.00 9.32
CA TRP A 529 -20.23 2.04 7.87
C TRP A 529 -20.63 0.69 7.26
N LEU A 530 -20.16 -0.42 7.84
CA LEU A 530 -20.55 -1.78 7.40
C LEU A 530 -22.06 -2.00 7.56
N ALA A 531 -22.63 -1.60 8.69
CA ALA A 531 -24.06 -1.66 8.96
C ALA A 531 -24.86 -0.85 7.94
N GLN A 532 -24.48 0.41 7.71
CA GLN A 532 -25.15 1.28 6.74
C GLN A 532 -25.07 0.72 5.33
N LYS A 533 -23.90 0.20 4.94
CA LYS A 533 -23.65 -0.27 3.59
C LYS A 533 -24.28 -1.62 3.28
N TYR A 534 -24.17 -2.58 4.19
CA TYR A 534 -24.50 -3.98 3.93
C TYR A 534 -25.78 -4.46 4.62
N LEU A 535 -26.17 -3.81 5.73
CA LEU A 535 -27.44 -4.08 6.42
C LEU A 535 -28.51 -3.01 6.13
N HIS A 536 -28.13 -1.87 5.53
CA HIS A 536 -28.99 -0.69 5.39
C HIS A 536 -29.54 -0.21 6.74
N ARG A 537 -28.74 -0.36 7.80
CA ARG A 537 -29.07 -0.01 9.18
C ARG A 537 -28.15 1.10 9.64
N GLU A 538 -28.70 2.10 10.32
CA GLU A 538 -27.91 3.09 11.03
C GLU A 538 -27.81 2.68 12.49
N VAL A 539 -26.58 2.56 12.99
CA VAL A 539 -26.23 2.15 14.35
C VAL A 539 -25.36 3.24 14.99
N GLN A 540 -25.16 3.20 16.31
CA GLN A 540 -24.34 4.17 17.04
C GLN A 540 -24.83 5.62 16.79
N LYS A 541 -26.13 5.86 17.03
CA LYS A 541 -26.78 7.16 16.89
C LYS A 541 -26.96 7.85 18.23
N GLY A 542 -26.79 9.17 18.24
CA GLY A 542 -27.04 10.02 19.40
C GLY A 542 -25.77 10.35 20.21
N SER A 543 -25.95 11.07 21.31
CA SER A 543 -24.87 11.51 22.21
C SER A 543 -24.70 10.64 23.44
N ASN A 544 -25.47 9.56 23.55
CA ASN A 544 -25.57 8.73 24.76
C ASN A 544 -24.55 7.59 24.83
N GLY A 545 -23.57 7.56 23.92
CA GLY A 545 -22.63 6.44 23.76
C GLY A 545 -23.17 5.30 22.92
N HIS A 546 -22.35 4.28 22.76
CA HIS A 546 -22.69 3.05 22.05
C HIS A 546 -23.46 2.08 22.98
N ASP A 547 -24.13 1.11 22.36
CA ASP A 547 -24.79 0.02 23.05
C ASP A 547 -24.21 -1.30 22.55
N SER A 548 -23.43 -1.94 23.41
CA SER A 548 -22.74 -3.19 23.07
C SER A 548 -23.67 -4.33 22.63
N VAL A 549 -24.95 -4.33 23.04
CA VAL A 549 -25.94 -5.29 22.51
C VAL A 549 -26.28 -4.99 21.05
N GLU A 550 -26.46 -3.71 20.67
CA GLU A 550 -26.69 -3.29 19.28
C GLU A 550 -25.48 -3.62 18.40
N ASP A 551 -24.28 -3.34 18.89
CA ASP A 551 -23.04 -3.52 18.13
C ASP A 551 -22.71 -5.01 17.94
N SER A 552 -22.82 -5.82 18.99
CA SER A 552 -22.68 -7.28 18.89
C SER A 552 -23.73 -7.88 17.94
N LYS A 553 -25.00 -7.47 18.03
CA LYS A 553 -26.05 -7.94 17.10
C LYS A 553 -25.75 -7.55 15.65
N THR A 554 -25.19 -6.36 15.43
CA THR A 554 -24.82 -5.87 14.10
C THR A 554 -23.68 -6.70 13.50
N CYS A 555 -22.69 -7.09 14.29
CA CYS A 555 -21.63 -8.01 13.89
C CYS A 555 -22.21 -9.37 13.45
N LEU A 556 -23.11 -9.93 14.26
CA LEU A 556 -23.77 -11.19 13.98
C LEU A 556 -24.58 -11.16 12.68
N ASP A 557 -25.34 -10.09 12.44
CA ASP A 557 -26.13 -9.90 11.22
C ASP A 557 -25.25 -9.79 9.96
N LEU A 558 -24.08 -9.13 10.06
CA LEU A 558 -23.10 -9.06 8.98
C LEU A 558 -22.53 -10.43 8.63
N VAL A 559 -22.14 -11.22 9.65
CA VAL A 559 -21.60 -12.57 9.45
C VAL A 559 -22.66 -13.51 8.88
N LYS A 560 -23.92 -13.44 9.36
CA LYS A 560 -25.04 -14.19 8.79
C LYS A 560 -25.20 -13.92 7.30
N GLN A 561 -25.23 -12.63 6.90
CA GLN A 561 -25.33 -12.30 5.48
C GLN A 561 -24.12 -12.77 4.66
N LYS A 562 -22.91 -12.74 5.24
CA LYS A 562 -21.71 -13.28 4.60
C LYS A 562 -21.83 -14.78 4.36
N CYS A 563 -22.32 -15.54 5.33
CA CYS A 563 -22.52 -16.98 5.20
C CYS A 563 -23.59 -17.30 4.14
N GLU A 564 -24.68 -16.55 4.08
CA GLU A 564 -25.75 -16.77 3.10
C GLU A 564 -25.33 -16.40 1.66
N LYS A 565 -24.59 -15.30 1.50
CA LYS A 565 -24.20 -14.76 0.19
C LYS A 565 -22.84 -15.26 -0.32
N GLY A 566 -22.03 -15.81 0.57
CA GLY A 566 -20.73 -16.42 0.29
C GLY A 566 -19.52 -15.50 0.44
N PRO A 567 -18.29 -16.03 0.27
CA PRO A 567 -17.05 -15.36 0.68
C PRO A 567 -16.77 -14.05 -0.07
N LYS A 568 -17.26 -13.92 -1.30
CA LYS A 568 -17.05 -12.73 -2.13
C LYS A 568 -17.91 -11.54 -1.69
N TRP A 569 -19.00 -11.78 -0.96
CA TRP A 569 -19.92 -10.72 -0.57
C TRP A 569 -19.26 -9.76 0.42
N GLY A 570 -19.26 -8.47 0.13
CA GLY A 570 -18.56 -7.45 0.94
C GLY A 570 -17.02 -7.49 0.88
N SER A 571 -16.42 -8.43 0.13
CA SER A 571 -14.98 -8.47 -0.19
C SER A 571 -14.66 -7.91 -1.58
N GLY A 572 -15.68 -7.61 -2.41
CA GLY A 572 -15.49 -7.12 -3.78
C GLY A 572 -15.07 -5.65 -3.91
N ASP A 573 -15.04 -4.88 -2.82
CA ASP A 573 -14.67 -3.46 -2.85
C ASP A 573 -13.16 -3.20 -2.69
N THR A 574 -12.39 -4.20 -2.26
CA THR A 574 -10.95 -4.24 -2.51
C THR A 574 -10.74 -4.50 -4.00
N ASN A 575 -10.78 -3.43 -4.80
CA ASN A 575 -10.39 -3.44 -6.21
C ASN A 575 -8.88 -3.63 -6.38
N ALA A 576 -8.20 -4.32 -5.45
CA ALA A 576 -6.76 -4.39 -5.32
C ALA A 576 -6.33 -5.85 -5.22
N GLU A 577 -5.36 -6.26 -6.04
CA GLU A 577 -4.74 -7.58 -6.01
C GLU A 577 -3.23 -7.45 -6.11
N SER A 578 -2.48 -8.44 -5.60
CA SER A 578 -1.03 -8.48 -5.79
C SER A 578 -0.66 -8.48 -7.27
N ILE A 579 0.36 -7.70 -7.64
CA ILE A 579 0.93 -7.72 -9.00
C ILE A 579 1.39 -9.12 -9.40
N PHE A 580 1.88 -9.92 -8.45
CA PHE A 580 2.31 -11.30 -8.67
C PHE A 580 1.14 -12.23 -9.04
N LYS A 581 -0.02 -12.04 -8.41
CA LYS A 581 -1.26 -12.77 -8.75
C LYS A 581 -1.73 -12.42 -10.16
N ARG A 582 -1.64 -11.13 -10.51
CA ARG A 582 -2.01 -10.64 -11.85
C ARG A 582 -1.05 -11.16 -12.94
N LEU A 583 0.24 -11.24 -12.66
CA LEU A 583 1.23 -11.83 -13.55
C LEU A 583 1.06 -13.35 -13.67
N GLY A 584 0.79 -14.04 -12.56
CA GLY A 584 0.61 -15.50 -12.48
C GLY A 584 -0.57 -16.05 -13.30
N ARG A 585 -1.50 -15.20 -13.74
CA ARG A 585 -2.60 -15.55 -14.68
C ARG A 585 -2.35 -15.10 -16.12
N THR A 586 -1.23 -14.42 -16.38
CA THR A 586 -0.88 -13.92 -17.70
C THR A 586 -0.05 -14.98 -18.44
N PRO A 587 -0.44 -15.41 -19.65
CA PRO A 587 0.33 -16.38 -20.41
C PRO A 587 1.65 -15.77 -20.92
N ARG A 588 2.71 -16.58 -20.96
CA ARG A 588 3.98 -16.18 -21.59
C ARG A 588 3.82 -16.05 -23.10
N PRO A 589 4.46 -15.07 -23.75
CA PRO A 589 4.47 -14.98 -25.21
C PRO A 589 5.00 -16.27 -25.84
N LYS A 590 4.28 -16.82 -26.83
CA LYS A 590 4.63 -18.05 -27.57
C LYS A 590 4.61 -19.36 -26.76
N SER A 591 4.08 -19.36 -25.54
CA SER A 591 3.76 -20.58 -24.79
C SER A 591 2.25 -20.74 -24.69
N THR A 592 1.74 -21.95 -24.93
CA THR A 592 0.30 -22.24 -24.86
C THR A 592 -0.17 -22.55 -23.44
N ASN A 593 0.73 -22.98 -22.54
CA ASN A 593 0.36 -23.48 -21.20
C ASN A 593 1.14 -22.88 -20.02
N GLU A 594 2.17 -22.04 -20.24
CA GLU A 594 2.94 -21.44 -19.14
C GLU A 594 2.49 -20.01 -18.85
N THR A 595 2.25 -19.72 -17.58
CA THR A 595 2.00 -18.36 -17.10
C THR A 595 3.28 -17.68 -16.64
N ARG A 596 3.23 -16.36 -16.48
CA ARG A 596 4.39 -15.60 -16.02
C ARG A 596 4.67 -15.82 -14.55
N THR A 597 5.95 -15.86 -14.21
CA THR A 597 6.41 -16.08 -12.83
C THR A 597 7.02 -14.81 -12.28
N GLY A 598 6.63 -14.44 -11.06
CA GLY A 598 7.23 -13.33 -10.34
C GLY A 598 7.99 -13.77 -9.09
N ALA A 599 9.10 -13.09 -8.80
CA ALA A 599 9.94 -13.30 -7.63
C ALA A 599 9.99 -12.03 -6.76
N VAL A 600 10.01 -12.24 -5.44
CA VAL A 600 10.27 -11.19 -4.44
C VAL A 600 11.60 -11.50 -3.73
N ILE A 601 12.51 -10.53 -3.70
CA ILE A 601 13.83 -10.66 -3.07
C ILE A 601 14.00 -9.50 -2.10
N ASP A 602 13.98 -9.78 -0.81
CA ASP A 602 14.06 -8.71 0.20
C ASP A 602 14.77 -9.21 1.44
N TRP A 603 15.15 -8.26 2.28
CA TRP A 603 15.71 -8.55 3.59
C TRP A 603 14.68 -9.23 4.50
N GLY A 604 15.13 -10.20 5.29
CA GLY A 604 14.28 -10.96 6.23
C GLY A 604 13.41 -11.99 5.52
N GLU A 605 12.12 -12.06 5.87
CA GLU A 605 11.17 -13.06 5.37
C GLU A 605 10.20 -12.45 4.35
N PRO A 606 10.56 -12.34 3.04
CA PRO A 606 9.73 -11.68 2.03
C PRO A 606 8.42 -12.41 1.72
N GLN A 607 8.25 -13.63 2.23
CA GLN A 607 6.97 -14.34 2.17
C GLN A 607 5.92 -13.73 3.12
N ARG A 608 6.34 -12.96 4.12
CA ARG A 608 5.43 -12.21 5.00
C ARG A 608 5.01 -10.90 4.32
N GLY A 609 3.72 -10.55 4.42
CA GLY A 609 3.19 -9.29 3.88
C GLY A 609 3.08 -9.26 2.34
N HIS A 610 3.60 -8.19 1.71
CA HIS A 610 3.33 -7.88 0.29
C HIS A 610 3.91 -8.89 -0.71
N GLY A 611 4.94 -9.65 -0.32
CA GLY A 611 5.56 -10.68 -1.15
C GLY A 611 4.93 -12.07 -1.01
N GLY A 612 4.00 -12.29 -0.09
CA GLY A 612 3.44 -13.63 0.18
C GLY A 612 2.68 -14.28 -0.97
N GLN A 613 2.27 -13.46 -1.97
CA GLN A 613 1.58 -13.92 -3.18
C GLN A 613 2.54 -14.10 -4.39
N ALA A 614 3.84 -13.88 -4.20
CA ALA A 614 4.84 -14.18 -5.21
C ALA A 614 4.99 -15.69 -5.38
N GLN A 615 5.26 -16.13 -6.62
CA GLN A 615 5.51 -17.55 -6.89
C GLN A 615 6.85 -17.99 -6.30
N LEU A 616 7.84 -17.09 -6.34
CA LEU A 616 9.18 -17.30 -5.79
C LEU A 616 9.50 -16.20 -4.78
N SER A 617 10.29 -16.55 -3.77
CA SER A 617 10.70 -15.60 -2.74
C SER A 617 12.06 -15.97 -2.18
N LYS A 618 12.95 -14.99 -1.98
CA LYS A 618 14.26 -15.20 -1.35
C LYS A 618 14.53 -14.15 -0.28
N GLY A 619 14.66 -14.60 0.96
CA GLY A 619 15.11 -13.78 2.07
C GLY A 619 16.62 -13.54 2.03
N CYS A 620 17.02 -12.30 2.31
CA CYS A 620 18.42 -11.85 2.34
C CYS A 620 18.75 -11.17 3.68
N GLN A 621 20.04 -10.98 3.95
CA GLN A 621 20.55 -10.27 5.13
C GLN A 621 21.54 -9.15 4.77
N THR A 622 21.96 -9.07 3.51
CA THR A 622 22.85 -8.01 3.00
C THR A 622 22.45 -7.63 1.58
N ASP A 623 22.90 -6.45 1.12
CA ASP A 623 22.63 -6.00 -0.24
C ASP A 623 23.39 -6.86 -1.26
N GLU A 624 24.56 -7.39 -0.93
CA GLU A 624 25.28 -8.37 -1.76
C GLU A 624 24.47 -9.65 -2.00
N GLN A 625 23.81 -10.17 -0.95
CA GLN A 625 22.94 -11.34 -1.09
C GLN A 625 21.72 -11.04 -1.97
N VAL A 626 21.21 -9.80 -1.95
CA VAL A 626 20.13 -9.37 -2.85
C VAL A 626 20.62 -9.39 -4.30
N VAL A 627 21.82 -8.87 -4.58
CA VAL A 627 22.43 -8.91 -5.92
C VAL A 627 22.58 -10.34 -6.42
N GLU A 628 23.14 -11.24 -5.61
CA GLU A 628 23.32 -12.66 -5.94
C GLU A 628 21.99 -13.37 -6.19
N ALA A 629 20.98 -13.09 -5.35
CA ALA A 629 19.66 -13.67 -5.49
C ALA A 629 18.95 -13.20 -6.78
N ILE A 630 19.13 -11.94 -7.19
CA ILE A 630 18.59 -11.42 -8.46
C ILE A 630 19.22 -12.17 -9.64
N ASP A 631 20.54 -12.31 -9.67
CA ASP A 631 21.26 -13.05 -10.71
C ASP A 631 20.78 -14.52 -10.79
N THR A 632 20.68 -15.18 -9.63
CA THR A 632 20.16 -16.55 -9.50
C THR A 632 18.73 -16.68 -10.04
N ALA A 633 17.86 -15.72 -9.71
CA ALA A 633 16.48 -15.69 -10.20
C ALA A 633 16.41 -15.49 -11.73
N LEU A 634 17.25 -14.61 -12.28
CA LEU A 634 17.29 -14.33 -13.72
C LEU A 634 17.81 -15.52 -14.53
N LYS A 635 18.73 -16.30 -13.97
CA LYS A 635 19.21 -17.58 -14.51
C LYS A 635 18.20 -18.72 -14.38
N GLY A 636 17.08 -18.50 -13.67
CA GLY A 636 16.05 -19.52 -13.43
C GLY A 636 16.49 -20.61 -12.47
N LEU A 637 17.48 -20.33 -11.62
CA LEU A 637 18.05 -21.26 -10.63
C LEU A 637 17.43 -21.09 -9.25
N LEU A 638 16.52 -20.14 -9.07
CA LEU A 638 15.86 -19.90 -7.79
C LEU A 638 14.74 -20.94 -7.58
N GLU A 639 14.87 -21.73 -6.51
CA GLU A 639 13.92 -22.79 -6.16
C GLU A 639 12.56 -22.21 -5.74
N ALA A 640 11.48 -22.77 -6.29
CA ALA A 640 10.12 -22.52 -5.85
C ALA A 640 9.79 -23.25 -4.54
N LYS A 641 8.63 -22.93 -3.94
CA LYS A 641 8.14 -23.57 -2.70
C LYS A 641 7.95 -25.09 -2.83
N ASP A 642 7.77 -25.59 -4.05
CA ASP A 642 7.63 -27.00 -4.41
C ASP A 642 8.93 -27.64 -4.92
N GLY A 643 10.06 -26.91 -4.86
CA GLY A 643 11.37 -27.36 -5.34
C GLY A 643 11.58 -27.25 -6.85
N ALA A 644 10.60 -26.71 -7.60
CA ALA A 644 10.76 -26.53 -9.05
C ALA A 644 11.54 -25.24 -9.36
N ALA A 645 12.68 -25.37 -10.04
CA ALA A 645 13.39 -24.23 -10.62
C ALA A 645 12.68 -23.78 -11.92
N GLY A 646 12.46 -22.49 -12.08
CA GLY A 646 11.65 -21.97 -13.17
C GLY A 646 12.08 -20.59 -13.64
N LYS A 647 11.84 -20.32 -14.93
CA LYS A 647 12.10 -19.01 -15.53
C LYS A 647 11.30 -17.90 -14.82
N VAL A 648 11.97 -16.82 -14.45
CA VAL A 648 11.36 -15.65 -13.81
C VAL A 648 11.15 -14.54 -14.84
N ASP A 649 9.93 -14.00 -14.90
CA ASP A 649 9.55 -12.90 -15.80
C ASP A 649 9.62 -11.52 -15.12
N PHE A 650 9.35 -11.48 -13.81
CA PHE A 650 9.33 -10.26 -13.01
C PHE A 650 10.07 -10.47 -11.70
N VAL A 651 11.04 -9.61 -11.39
CA VAL A 651 11.72 -9.59 -10.10
C VAL A 651 11.42 -8.25 -9.43
N TRP A 652 10.91 -8.28 -8.21
CA TRP A 652 10.94 -7.12 -7.33
C TRP A 652 11.98 -7.36 -6.25
N ALA A 653 12.90 -6.41 -6.06
CA ALA A 653 13.95 -6.49 -5.06
C ALA A 653 14.18 -5.17 -4.33
N ARG A 654 14.79 -5.22 -3.15
CA ARG A 654 15.13 -4.02 -2.37
C ARG A 654 16.53 -4.08 -1.76
N LEU A 655 17.30 -3.00 -1.96
CA LEU A 655 18.55 -2.73 -1.25
C LEU A 655 18.25 -1.87 -0.02
N ARG A 656 18.90 -2.11 1.11
CA ARG A 656 18.57 -1.46 2.40
C ARG A 656 19.75 -0.81 3.13
N GLU A 657 20.99 -1.06 2.72
CA GLU A 657 22.13 -0.54 3.47
C GLU A 657 22.21 0.99 3.40
N LEU A 658 21.81 1.59 2.28
CA LEU A 658 21.80 3.05 2.15
C LEU A 658 20.77 3.72 3.06
N GLU A 659 19.56 3.16 3.19
CA GLU A 659 18.56 3.68 4.13
C GLU A 659 19.00 3.49 5.59
N LEU A 660 19.74 2.43 5.88
CA LEU A 660 20.30 2.20 7.21
C LEU A 660 21.38 3.25 7.55
N ALA A 661 22.33 3.49 6.63
CA ALA A 661 23.35 4.53 6.77
C ALA A 661 22.74 5.94 6.92
N ARG A 662 21.61 6.18 6.27
CA ARG A 662 20.87 7.44 6.34
C ARG A 662 20.04 7.62 7.62
N GLY A 663 19.99 6.62 8.51
CA GLY A 663 19.08 6.62 9.67
C GLY A 663 17.60 6.57 9.27
N TRP A 664 17.29 6.12 8.05
CA TRP A 664 15.91 6.00 7.55
C TRP A 664 15.23 4.71 8.03
N TRP A 665 15.98 3.76 8.59
CA TRP A 665 15.46 2.55 9.22
C TRP A 665 15.70 2.59 10.75
N ASP A 666 14.74 3.16 11.49
CA ASP A 666 14.83 3.33 12.96
C ASP A 666 13.83 2.48 13.77
N ASP A 667 12.83 1.89 13.10
CA ASP A 667 11.74 1.15 13.73
C ASP A 667 11.61 -0.25 13.12
N ALA A 668 12.07 -1.25 13.86
CA ALA A 668 11.78 -2.64 13.57
C ALA A 668 10.47 -3.03 14.22
N LYS A 669 9.44 -3.19 13.38
CA LYS A 669 8.09 -3.56 13.79
C LYS A 669 8.00 -4.91 14.52
N THR A 670 9.03 -5.75 14.41
CA THR A 670 9.10 -7.09 14.99
C THR A 670 10.52 -7.40 15.47
N ALA A 671 10.64 -8.24 16.49
CA ALA A 671 11.93 -8.55 17.11
C ALA A 671 12.95 -9.19 16.14
N ASP A 672 12.49 -10.01 15.19
CA ASP A 672 13.33 -10.59 14.14
C ASP A 672 13.90 -9.52 13.19
N VAL A 673 13.10 -8.51 12.83
CA VAL A 673 13.55 -7.38 12.02
C VAL A 673 14.56 -6.51 12.78
N GLU A 674 14.41 -6.38 14.10
CA GLU A 674 15.34 -5.62 14.94
C GLU A 674 16.70 -6.33 15.02
N VAL A 675 16.69 -7.66 15.19
CA VAL A 675 17.93 -8.46 15.15
C VAL A 675 18.66 -8.29 13.82
N ILE A 676 17.94 -8.32 12.69
CA ILE A 676 18.55 -8.10 11.37
C ILE A 676 19.16 -6.70 11.28
N ARG A 677 18.45 -5.67 11.78
CA ARG A 677 18.93 -4.30 11.80
C ARG A 677 20.19 -4.15 12.64
N GLN A 678 20.20 -4.65 13.88
CA GLN A 678 21.35 -4.57 14.78
C GLN A 678 22.59 -5.26 14.21
N ASN A 679 22.42 -6.45 13.65
CA ASN A 679 23.50 -7.17 12.96
C ASN A 679 24.05 -6.38 11.77
N ALA A 680 23.17 -5.70 11.02
CA ALA A 680 23.58 -4.86 9.90
C ALA A 680 24.32 -3.59 10.35
N LEU A 681 23.85 -2.91 11.40
CA LEU A 681 24.54 -1.76 12.01
C LEU A 681 25.94 -2.15 12.48
N GLN A 682 26.06 -3.29 13.16
CA GLN A 682 27.34 -3.82 13.63
C GLN A 682 28.29 -4.11 12.45
N ARG A 683 27.79 -4.82 11.43
CA ARG A 683 28.58 -5.17 10.25
C ARG A 683 29.06 -3.95 9.47
N LEU A 684 28.23 -2.91 9.40
CA LEU A 684 28.56 -1.67 8.68
C LEU A 684 29.37 -0.67 9.52
N GLY A 685 29.65 -0.99 10.79
CA GLY A 685 30.38 -0.08 11.69
C GLY A 685 29.59 1.17 12.05
N LEU A 686 28.25 1.09 12.06
CA LEU A 686 27.33 2.20 12.32
C LEU A 686 26.77 2.19 13.75
N LEU A 687 27.26 1.30 14.61
CA LEU A 687 26.94 1.29 16.04
C LEU A 687 27.89 2.24 16.77
N ASN A 688 27.36 3.36 17.27
CA ASN A 688 28.07 4.21 18.22
C ASN A 688 27.64 3.84 19.64
N ASP A 689 28.60 3.67 20.54
CA ASP A 689 28.34 3.42 21.97
C ASP A 689 27.70 4.66 22.61
N GLY A 690 26.37 4.77 22.58
CA GLY A 690 25.60 5.73 23.36
C GLY A 690 24.99 6.94 22.63
N GLU A 691 24.95 6.96 21.30
CA GLU A 691 24.21 7.98 20.53
C GLU A 691 23.02 7.37 19.77
N ASP A 692 21.84 7.99 19.91
CA ASP A 692 20.58 7.54 19.29
C ASP A 692 20.48 7.84 17.77
N GLU A 693 21.41 8.61 17.19
CA GLU A 693 21.36 9.01 15.77
C GLU A 693 22.43 8.31 14.90
N VAL A 694 21.96 7.50 13.95
CA VAL A 694 22.78 6.67 13.03
C VAL A 694 23.13 7.40 11.70
N GLU A 695 22.80 8.69 11.55
CA GLU A 695 22.97 9.38 10.26
C GLU A 695 24.44 9.63 9.88
N VAL A 696 24.95 8.95 8.86
CA VAL A 696 26.24 9.29 8.25
C VAL A 696 26.12 10.45 7.26
N LYS A 697 27.14 11.32 7.22
CA LYS A 697 27.20 12.52 6.35
C LYS A 697 28.53 12.61 5.62
N GLY A 698 28.58 13.40 4.54
CA GLY A 698 29.83 13.69 3.82
C GLY A 698 30.47 12.43 3.22
N ALA A 699 31.74 12.19 3.54
CA ALA A 699 32.54 11.12 2.94
C ALA A 699 31.97 9.72 3.22
N GLU A 700 31.53 9.44 4.45
CA GLU A 700 30.95 8.14 4.81
C GLU A 700 29.63 7.88 4.06
N LEU A 701 28.83 8.94 3.86
CA LEU A 701 27.63 8.85 3.01
C LEU A 701 28.00 8.61 1.55
N SER A 702 29.05 9.26 1.04
CA SER A 702 29.56 9.02 -0.32
C SER A 702 30.02 7.58 -0.51
N ASP A 703 30.63 6.95 0.49
CA ASP A 703 31.04 5.56 0.44
C ASP A 703 29.83 4.62 0.42
N ALA A 704 28.80 4.88 1.24
CA ALA A 704 27.54 4.12 1.22
C ALA A 704 26.81 4.25 -0.14
N VAL A 705 26.77 5.46 -0.71
CA VAL A 705 26.22 5.70 -2.05
C VAL A 705 27.04 4.97 -3.11
N SER A 706 28.37 5.00 -3.04
CA SER A 706 29.25 4.31 -3.99
C SER A 706 29.04 2.79 -3.98
N ARG A 707 28.89 2.19 -2.79
CA ARG A 707 28.55 0.76 -2.66
C ARG A 707 27.19 0.43 -3.28
N THR A 708 26.18 1.27 -3.01
CA THR A 708 24.84 1.11 -3.59
C THR A 708 24.85 1.20 -5.11
N VAL A 709 25.57 2.18 -5.67
CA VAL A 709 25.73 2.35 -7.12
C VAL A 709 26.48 1.17 -7.73
N LYS A 710 27.51 0.65 -7.04
CA LYS A 710 28.21 -0.56 -7.46
C LYS A 710 27.26 -1.75 -7.59
N HIS A 711 26.37 -1.98 -6.61
CA HIS A 711 25.37 -3.05 -6.70
C HIS A 711 24.38 -2.84 -7.85
N ILE A 712 23.96 -1.61 -8.13
CA ILE A 712 23.12 -1.31 -9.31
C ILE A 712 23.85 -1.68 -10.60
N THR A 713 25.15 -1.38 -10.70
CA THR A 713 26.00 -1.75 -11.84
C THR A 713 26.15 -3.27 -11.97
N GLU A 714 26.45 -3.97 -10.87
CA GLU A 714 26.55 -5.43 -10.83
C GLU A 714 25.24 -6.10 -11.28
N ILE A 715 24.09 -5.58 -10.83
CA ILE A 715 22.78 -6.04 -11.28
C ILE A 715 22.63 -5.80 -12.78
N TYR A 716 22.90 -4.60 -13.29
CA TYR A 716 22.77 -4.27 -14.72
C TYR A 716 23.67 -5.15 -15.62
N ASP A 717 24.87 -5.48 -15.16
CA ASP A 717 25.82 -6.31 -15.91
C ASP A 717 25.41 -7.79 -15.94
N SER A 718 24.75 -8.27 -14.90
CA SER A 718 24.18 -9.63 -14.87
C SER A 718 22.91 -9.80 -15.71
N LEU A 719 22.26 -8.70 -16.14
CA LEU A 719 20.98 -8.79 -16.86
C LEU A 719 21.12 -9.47 -18.22
N PRO A 720 20.24 -10.44 -18.53
CA PRO A 720 20.09 -10.95 -19.89
C PRO A 720 19.65 -9.84 -20.86
N ARG A 721 20.00 -9.98 -22.14
CA ARG A 721 19.52 -9.08 -23.21
C ARG A 721 18.00 -8.99 -23.23
N CYS A 722 17.49 -7.80 -23.56
CA CYS A 722 16.08 -7.47 -23.62
C CYS A 722 15.37 -7.57 -22.25
N THR A 723 16.10 -7.21 -21.18
CA THR A 723 15.58 -7.09 -19.82
C THR A 723 15.45 -5.61 -19.47
N ALA A 724 14.27 -5.21 -18.99
CA ALA A 724 14.09 -3.85 -18.48
C ALA A 724 14.55 -3.78 -17.01
N LEU A 725 15.36 -2.78 -16.68
CA LEU A 725 15.75 -2.45 -15.32
C LEU A 725 15.09 -1.13 -14.93
N ILE A 726 14.31 -1.16 -13.86
CA ILE A 726 13.66 0.01 -13.26
C ILE A 726 14.14 0.12 -11.82
N VAL A 727 14.89 1.18 -11.52
CA VAL A 727 15.36 1.48 -10.16
C VAL A 727 14.54 2.64 -9.61
N TYR A 728 14.11 2.60 -8.35
CA TYR A 728 13.34 3.68 -7.73
C TYR A 728 13.59 3.78 -6.23
N SER A 729 13.58 4.99 -5.66
CA SER A 729 13.82 5.17 -4.22
C SER A 729 12.58 4.94 -3.35
N GLY A 730 11.39 5.07 -3.93
CA GLY A 730 10.12 5.02 -3.23
C GLY A 730 9.73 6.36 -2.61
N THR A 731 10.45 6.80 -1.57
CA THR A 731 10.26 8.08 -0.87
C THR A 731 11.56 8.88 -0.80
N GLY A 732 11.46 10.14 -0.37
CA GLY A 732 12.55 10.93 0.18
C GLY A 732 12.68 10.73 1.69
N ASP A 733 13.32 11.67 2.38
CA ASP A 733 13.69 11.55 3.79
C ASP A 733 12.48 11.45 4.75
N PRO A 734 12.27 10.32 5.44
CA PRO A 734 11.12 10.12 6.33
C PRO A 734 11.36 10.57 7.78
N ARG A 735 12.58 10.99 8.14
CA ARG A 735 12.95 11.28 9.54
C ARG A 735 12.12 12.39 10.15
N GLU A 736 11.92 13.48 9.41
CA GLU A 736 11.14 14.61 9.93
C GLU A 736 9.66 14.24 10.10
N ILE A 737 9.11 13.38 9.23
CA ILE A 737 7.76 12.84 9.42
C ILE A 737 7.69 12.02 10.70
N ARG A 738 8.65 11.12 10.93
CA ARG A 738 8.68 10.29 12.14
C ARG A 738 8.83 11.14 13.40
N ARG A 739 9.74 12.12 13.41
CA ARG A 739 9.91 13.07 14.52
C ARG A 739 8.60 13.79 14.84
N LEU A 740 7.94 14.35 13.82
CA LEU A 740 6.68 15.07 13.98
C LEU A 740 5.52 14.14 14.35
N GLN A 741 5.49 12.89 13.88
CA GLN A 741 4.49 11.89 14.26
C GLN A 741 4.68 11.42 15.70
N ALA A 742 5.92 11.20 16.15
CA ALA A 742 6.24 10.89 17.54
C ALA A 742 5.84 12.05 18.45
N MET A 743 6.15 13.28 18.03
CA MET A 743 5.73 14.51 18.72
C MET A 743 4.20 14.64 18.76
N GLN A 744 3.49 14.31 17.66
CA GLN A 744 2.02 14.26 17.63
C GLN A 744 1.46 13.19 18.57
N GLN A 745 2.07 12.02 18.62
CA GLN A 745 1.67 10.93 19.49
C GLN A 745 1.88 11.28 20.95
N GLN A 746 3.00 11.91 21.28
CA GLN A 746 3.29 12.45 22.60
C GLN A 746 2.28 13.53 22.99
N TYR A 747 2.01 14.50 22.10
CA TYR A 747 0.94 15.48 22.31
C TYR A 747 -0.40 14.79 22.54
N ARG A 748 -0.81 13.81 21.73
CA ARG A 748 -2.08 13.10 21.93
C ARG A 748 -2.13 12.39 23.27
N ARG A 749 -1.01 11.77 23.68
CA ARG A 749 -0.88 11.10 24.97
C ARG A 749 -0.96 12.10 26.13
N GLU A 750 -0.32 13.26 26.02
CA GLU A 750 -0.30 14.28 27.06
C GLU A 750 -1.56 15.14 27.09
N TYR A 751 -2.08 15.56 25.94
CA TYR A 751 -3.33 16.33 25.83
C TYR A 751 -4.52 15.55 26.36
N ALA A 752 -4.48 14.22 26.24
CA ALA A 752 -5.48 13.35 26.86
C ALA A 752 -5.36 13.27 28.40
N THR A 753 -4.35 13.89 29.03
CA THR A 753 -4.02 13.69 30.45
C THR A 753 -3.61 14.95 31.21
N LYS A 754 -3.18 16.01 30.54
CA LYS A 754 -2.62 17.25 31.10
C LYS A 754 -3.30 18.46 30.47
N ASN A 755 -3.43 19.54 31.24
CA ASN A 755 -3.88 20.83 30.72
C ASN A 755 -2.86 21.42 29.75
N TRP A 756 -3.32 22.28 28.84
CA TRP A 756 -2.52 22.88 27.76
C TRP A 756 -1.17 23.48 28.21
N ASP A 757 -1.14 24.12 29.37
CA ASP A 757 0.07 24.78 29.90
C ASP A 757 1.13 23.80 30.41
N ASN A 758 0.74 22.55 30.71
CA ASN A 758 1.60 21.50 31.27
C ASN A 758 2.03 20.46 30.22
N LEU A 759 1.72 20.69 28.94
CA LEU A 759 2.16 19.82 27.86
C LEU A 759 3.65 20.06 27.58
N SER A 760 4.42 18.97 27.53
CA SER A 760 5.83 19.00 27.09
C SER A 760 5.92 19.32 25.59
N VAL A 761 4.89 18.93 24.84
CA VAL A 761 4.76 19.18 23.41
C VAL A 761 3.42 19.83 23.15
N LYS A 762 3.42 21.02 22.54
CA LYS A 762 2.20 21.68 22.05
C LYS A 762 2.03 21.36 20.58
N TRP A 763 0.83 20.92 20.19
CA TRP A 763 0.49 20.64 18.81
C TRP A 763 -0.52 21.68 18.32
N THR A 764 -0.02 22.63 17.54
CA THR A 764 -0.76 23.76 16.98
C THR A 764 -0.81 23.68 15.46
N ASP A 765 -1.37 24.70 14.82
CA ASP A 765 -1.35 24.83 13.35
C ASP A 765 0.08 24.83 12.78
N THR A 766 1.07 25.30 13.55
CA THR A 766 2.49 25.28 13.15
C THR A 766 2.98 23.85 12.95
N GLU A 767 2.74 22.96 13.91
CA GLU A 767 3.15 21.56 13.84
C GLU A 767 2.35 20.78 12.79
N VAL A 768 1.07 21.11 12.61
CA VAL A 768 0.23 20.55 11.53
C VAL A 768 0.79 20.95 10.15
N GLN A 769 1.17 22.22 9.96
CA GLN A 769 1.77 22.69 8.71
C GLN A 769 3.16 22.07 8.50
N ALA A 770 3.98 21.96 9.55
CA ALA A 770 5.28 21.30 9.49
C ALA A 770 5.15 19.82 9.09
N LEU A 771 4.19 19.08 9.67
CA LEU A 771 3.95 17.67 9.32
C LEU A 771 3.48 17.54 7.87
N SER A 772 2.61 18.44 7.43
CA SER A 772 2.16 18.49 6.04
C SER A 772 3.30 18.78 5.08
N GLN A 773 4.19 19.72 5.40
CA GLN A 773 5.36 20.03 4.59
C GLN A 773 6.35 18.86 4.54
N ALA A 774 6.68 18.26 5.69
CA ALA A 774 7.52 17.07 5.77
C ALA A 774 6.93 15.91 4.96
N CYS A 775 5.61 15.70 5.01
CA CYS A 775 4.91 14.73 4.16
C CYS A 775 5.01 15.07 2.66
N GLN A 776 5.02 16.35 2.27
CA GLN A 776 5.21 16.73 0.88
C GLN A 776 6.62 16.48 0.39
N ASP A 777 7.61 16.75 1.24
CA ASP A 777 9.03 16.60 0.91
C ASP A 777 9.43 15.13 0.83
N ALA A 778 9.06 14.31 1.82
CA ALA A 778 9.36 12.87 1.80
C ALA A 778 8.61 12.11 0.71
N ARG A 779 7.62 12.71 0.04
CA ARG A 779 6.98 12.09 -1.13
C ARG A 779 7.85 12.17 -2.38
N ASN A 780 8.85 13.04 -2.41
CA ASN A 780 9.70 13.22 -3.57
C ASN A 780 10.80 12.16 -3.54
N GLY A 781 10.70 11.19 -4.43
CA GLY A 781 11.73 10.19 -4.68
C GLY A 781 12.34 10.37 -6.08
N LEU A 782 13.11 9.38 -6.51
CA LEU A 782 13.65 9.33 -7.86
C LEU A 782 13.51 7.95 -8.48
N GLY A 783 13.81 7.86 -9.77
CA GLY A 783 13.91 6.60 -10.48
C GLY A 783 14.74 6.66 -11.75
N PHE A 784 15.14 5.49 -12.22
CA PHE A 784 15.93 5.25 -13.42
C PHE A 784 15.31 4.12 -14.22
N ILE A 785 15.42 4.19 -15.55
CA ILE A 785 14.80 3.22 -16.45
C ILE A 785 15.77 2.96 -17.61
N VAL A 786 16.04 1.69 -17.89
CA VAL A 786 16.83 1.25 -19.06
C VAL A 786 16.37 -0.14 -19.53
N VAL A 787 16.72 -0.49 -20.76
CA VAL A 787 16.65 -1.87 -21.28
C VAL A 787 18.07 -2.33 -21.63
N LYS A 788 18.54 -3.44 -21.07
CA LYS A 788 19.84 -4.06 -21.39
C LYS A 788 19.82 -4.69 -22.78
#